data_AF-A0A938QVC6-F1
#
_entry.id   AF-A0A938QVC6-F1
#
_cell.length_a   1.000
_cell.length_b   1.000
_cell.length_c   1.000
_cell.angle_alpha   90.00
_cell.angle_beta   90.00
_cell.angle_gamma   90.00
#
_symmetry.space_group_name_H-M   'P 1'
#
loop_
_entity.id
_entity.type
_entity.pdbx_description
1 polymer ?
#
loop_
_entity_poly.entity_id
_entity_poly.type
_entity_poly.pdbx_seq_one_letter_code
_entity_poly.pdbx_strand_id
1 'polypeptide(L)'
;MHALRISLPRPFLFFSAVVAVAASVGEGCAREVVPPTGPGCITIDECGEGRLCAAGACVDAPPCRGVDDWPFCRDELEQFEAGLGRTAICESPSPTSLDFTCRVACETDDQCSGDALCTDFGHCVPGLRRRPAGTPKAAHAPLVAGVGEALLDVPLSTSLGGFSSRAGPGDGAWADGMEPAVGRLEGLWARAALLDAGDGRVLFVRLPIIFPTAAMTEAIAQALQEQTGDDWRDALVVTGTHTHSGPARFLPLLGESEAVLGPFGIGTFRQDVFDRIVKSSVAAALSAIDAAQPARLGATVVEAYDTDDAIAHDRRDASPPFDDNRALLVRVDDEAGVPLFVITGFGIHATDNSSNWATNEVAGGVEDGLEAALYPVANRVVPVLFVNGAGGSMAPSAGGRGFAVPHGFAQTGHVYAERMLPTLLSLPTKADVVVRGRAHRFAMTNETVGYAPGEWTNGGQPPFGGDVTYGGLNCFTRDYDDDGAPYAGHLGTDEMTCGISFHTFLFNHPPSVFQRAQISALDLDGLAVVTLPGELTMELGWGIAAALQRQAGVDPSRSFLLGFANDHLMYLLPTTLNEPSPPWPGYTGPPPSSYPPFAFSPLRGGYEADTSIFGDKGGDALIREAVVAWQRLNDDAPASKEAAPAVYSPDVKPPIPVDDTPVERAGAIVVSLPASLARRTPTPLTFEGGDVAVEGQGPQATLLRDDGAPVLLPSGRPFSTAHALFPVSVARVDDGDGPAWRWTMTLELPWDLPAGSYHLAVTGQVQRAGVVVPYAFDTPPFTVDPAPLDVTAVRDGDDLVVRVGLATDEPTLNDRGLQGRLRLIDPRVMSGRLAPLPSSALPSSALPASGVRVTGDGIDAVAATVVEEVVDGDPATLARVPGVGSGALVVDIVDAFGNTGRVEVPAVTQ
;
A
#
# COMPACT_ATOMS: atom_id res chain seq x y z
N MET A 1 7.42 4.97 -24.68
CA MET A 1 8.18 5.27 -23.44
C MET A 1 8.80 6.66 -23.55
N HIS A 2 8.04 7.70 -23.17
CA HIS A 2 8.64 8.99 -22.85
C HIS A 2 9.00 8.94 -21.37
N ALA A 3 10.25 8.59 -21.06
CA ALA A 3 10.81 8.90 -19.76
C ALA A 3 10.74 10.42 -19.62
N LEU A 4 9.78 10.91 -18.84
CA LEU A 4 9.82 12.26 -18.33
C LEU A 4 11.10 12.34 -17.51
N ARG A 5 12.15 12.90 -18.10
CA ARG A 5 13.17 13.62 -17.34
C ARG A 5 12.39 14.72 -16.62
N ILE A 6 11.89 14.39 -15.43
CA ILE A 6 11.40 15.37 -14.48
C ILE A 6 12.63 16.22 -14.19
N SER A 7 12.71 17.34 -14.90
CA SER A 7 13.48 18.48 -14.45
C SER A 7 12.89 18.84 -13.10
N LEU A 8 13.48 18.29 -12.02
CA LEU A 8 13.27 18.80 -10.68
C LEU A 8 13.41 20.32 -10.80
N PRO A 9 12.42 21.12 -10.35
CA PRO A 9 12.64 22.55 -10.22
C PRO A 9 13.91 22.69 -9.39
N ARG A 10 14.87 23.45 -9.93
CA ARG A 10 16.20 23.66 -9.35
C ARG A 10 16.15 23.55 -7.82
N PRO A 11 16.92 22.64 -7.18
CA PRO A 11 17.16 22.82 -5.76
C PRO A 11 17.84 24.18 -5.62
N PHE A 12 17.78 24.81 -4.45
CA PHE A 12 18.32 26.14 -4.15
C PHE A 12 17.38 27.31 -4.43
N LEU A 13 16.56 27.60 -3.41
CA LEU A 13 16.44 28.96 -2.85
C LEU A 13 16.05 28.94 -1.35
N PHE A 14 15.51 27.84 -0.83
CA PHE A 14 15.25 27.70 0.62
C PHE A 14 16.52 27.48 1.47
N PHE A 15 17.55 26.82 0.93
CA PHE A 15 18.79 26.54 1.67
C PHE A 15 19.65 27.78 1.96
N SER A 16 19.47 28.89 1.21
CA SER A 16 20.29 30.10 1.41
C SER A 16 19.84 30.94 2.61
N ALA A 17 18.66 30.69 3.19
CA ALA A 17 18.21 31.42 4.39
C ALA A 17 18.70 30.78 5.70
N VAL A 18 18.96 29.47 5.72
CA VAL A 18 19.40 28.75 6.93
C VAL A 18 20.93 28.85 7.14
N VAL A 19 21.71 29.05 6.06
CA VAL A 19 23.18 29.08 6.13
C VAL A 19 23.76 30.43 6.61
N ALA A 20 22.95 31.47 6.79
CA ALA A 20 23.45 32.83 7.07
C ALA A 20 23.68 33.19 8.57
N VAL A 21 23.47 32.28 9.52
CA VAL A 21 23.55 32.60 10.97
C VAL A 21 24.75 31.96 11.71
N ALA A 22 25.56 31.09 11.08
CA ALA A 22 26.59 30.31 11.78
C ALA A 22 28.04 30.85 11.62
N ALA A 23 28.28 32.14 11.84
CA ALA A 23 29.65 32.70 11.80
C ALA A 23 29.94 33.67 12.95
N SER A 24 29.88 33.18 14.20
CA SER A 24 30.61 33.79 15.33
C SER A 24 30.94 32.74 16.39
N VAL A 25 31.94 31.89 16.11
CA VAL A 25 32.50 30.97 17.11
C VAL A 25 33.55 31.74 17.91
N GLY A 26 33.31 31.90 19.21
CA GLY A 26 34.23 32.56 20.15
C GLY A 26 35.43 31.68 20.48
N GLU A 27 36.58 32.31 20.74
CA GLU A 27 37.80 31.66 21.22
C GLU A 27 37.55 30.98 22.58
N GLY A 28 37.68 29.65 22.63
CA GLY A 28 37.38 28.83 23.81
C GLY A 28 38.38 29.02 24.96
N CYS A 29 37.85 29.25 26.17
CA CYS A 29 38.58 29.05 27.41
C CYS A 29 38.65 27.54 27.72
N ALA A 30 39.86 26.97 27.76
CA ALA A 30 40.06 25.62 28.26
C ALA A 30 39.56 25.51 29.71
N ARG A 31 38.45 24.81 29.94
CA ARG A 31 37.95 24.52 31.28
C ARG A 31 38.73 23.37 31.89
N GLU A 32 39.10 23.52 33.15
CA GLU A 32 39.72 22.49 33.96
C GLU A 32 38.66 21.41 34.24
N VAL A 33 38.88 20.19 33.74
CA VAL A 33 37.98 19.05 33.95
C VAL A 33 38.05 18.63 35.42
N VAL A 34 37.03 18.98 36.20
CA VAL A 34 36.92 18.57 37.60
C VAL A 34 36.51 17.10 37.65
N PRO A 35 37.25 16.23 38.36
CA PRO A 35 36.90 14.82 38.44
C PRO A 35 35.53 14.62 39.11
N PRO A 36 34.71 13.69 38.61
CA PRO A 36 33.35 13.50 39.09
C PRO A 36 33.31 13.08 40.57
N THR A 37 32.44 13.72 41.36
CA THR A 37 32.22 13.42 42.78
C THR A 37 30.77 13.00 43.09
N GLY A 38 30.01 12.63 42.05
CA GLY A 38 28.59 12.25 42.15
C GLY A 38 28.35 10.78 42.55
N PRO A 39 27.08 10.41 42.81
CA PRO A 39 26.69 9.01 42.91
C PRO A 39 27.04 8.27 41.62
N GLY A 40 27.38 6.99 41.74
CA GLY A 40 27.67 6.14 40.59
C GLY A 40 26.43 5.96 39.73
N CYS A 41 26.62 5.92 38.41
CA CYS A 41 25.60 5.64 37.42
C CYS A 41 26.16 4.67 36.37
N ILE A 42 25.27 3.97 35.67
CA ILE A 42 25.53 2.97 34.65
C ILE A 42 24.75 3.33 33.38
N THR A 43 23.50 3.76 33.51
CA THR A 43 22.61 4.10 32.39
C THR A 43 22.29 5.59 32.33
N ILE A 44 21.75 6.06 31.20
CA ILE A 44 21.55 7.49 30.94
C ILE A 44 20.48 8.12 31.83
N ASP A 45 19.56 7.32 32.36
CA ASP A 45 18.36 7.73 33.12
C ASP A 45 18.53 7.60 34.65
N GLU A 46 19.68 7.12 35.13
CA GLU A 46 19.97 7.01 36.57
C GLU A 46 20.31 8.37 37.21
N CYS A 47 20.66 9.37 36.41
CA CYS A 47 20.94 10.72 36.87
C CYS A 47 19.66 11.57 36.88
N GLY A 48 19.49 12.39 37.92
CA GLY A 48 18.34 13.29 38.03
C GLY A 48 18.30 14.36 36.93
N GLU A 49 17.16 15.03 36.80
CA GLU A 49 16.92 16.10 35.81
C GLU A 49 18.06 17.14 35.78
N GLY A 50 18.52 17.49 34.58
CA GLY A 50 19.65 18.41 34.36
C GLY A 50 21.04 17.80 34.60
N ARG A 51 21.15 16.48 34.77
CA ARG A 51 22.42 15.76 34.94
C ARG A 51 22.50 14.59 33.98
N LEU A 52 23.72 14.17 33.65
CA LEU A 52 24.00 13.03 32.79
C LEU A 52 25.02 12.08 33.41
N CYS A 53 24.97 10.81 32.98
CA CYS A 53 25.96 9.83 33.37
C CYS A 53 27.19 9.93 32.45
N ALA A 54 28.35 10.33 33.01
CA ALA A 54 29.62 10.35 32.29
C ALA A 54 30.72 9.72 33.15
N ALA A 55 31.49 8.82 32.56
CA ALA A 55 32.54 8.05 33.23
C ALA A 55 32.07 7.39 34.55
N GLY A 56 30.82 6.92 34.57
CA GLY A 56 30.21 6.23 35.70
C GLY A 56 29.76 7.13 36.86
N ALA A 57 29.63 8.44 36.66
CA ALA A 57 29.15 9.37 37.67
C ALA A 57 28.19 10.43 37.11
N CYS A 58 27.25 10.87 37.94
CA CYS A 58 26.34 11.95 37.55
C CYS A 58 27.03 13.31 37.57
N VAL A 59 27.11 13.97 36.42
CA VAL A 59 27.65 15.34 36.23
C VAL A 59 26.55 16.28 35.76
N ASP A 60 26.70 17.58 35.99
CA ASP A 60 25.73 18.57 35.50
C ASP A 60 25.79 18.65 33.97
N ALA A 61 24.63 18.63 33.33
CA ALA A 61 24.52 18.76 31.89
C ALA A 61 24.88 20.18 31.43
N PRO A 62 25.72 20.36 30.39
CA PRO A 62 25.97 21.67 29.80
C PRO A 62 24.66 22.35 29.35
N PRO A 63 24.46 23.65 29.61
CA PRO A 63 23.30 24.37 29.10
C PRO A 63 23.46 24.60 27.59
N CYS A 64 22.36 24.54 26.86
CA CYS A 64 22.30 24.84 25.43
C CYS A 64 21.11 25.78 25.14
N ARG A 65 20.95 26.28 23.90
CA ARG A 65 19.97 27.36 23.60
C ARG A 65 18.67 26.90 22.95
N GLY A 66 18.63 25.69 22.40
CA GLY A 66 17.52 25.16 21.63
C GLY A 66 17.96 23.94 20.83
N VAL A 67 17.02 23.22 20.22
CA VAL A 67 17.31 21.95 19.51
C VAL A 67 18.42 22.07 18.46
N ASP A 68 18.56 23.23 17.80
CA ASP A 68 19.62 23.56 16.84
C ASP A 68 21.04 23.55 17.43
N ASP A 69 21.18 23.64 18.75
CA ASP A 69 22.47 23.69 19.48
C ASP A 69 22.97 22.26 19.82
N TRP A 70 22.36 21.21 19.26
CA TRP A 70 22.86 19.83 19.36
C TRP A 70 24.34 19.66 18.91
N PRO A 71 24.89 20.41 17.92
CA PRO A 71 26.31 20.33 17.58
C PRO A 71 27.23 20.73 18.73
N PHE A 72 26.85 21.78 19.46
CA PHE A 72 27.54 22.21 20.66
C PHE A 72 27.48 21.10 21.71
N CYS A 73 26.32 20.49 21.91
CA CYS A 73 26.18 19.37 22.83
C CYS A 73 27.06 18.17 22.42
N ARG A 74 27.14 17.82 21.14
CA ARG A 74 28.05 16.78 20.65
C ARG A 74 29.49 17.09 21.04
N ASP A 75 29.97 18.28 20.70
CA ASP A 75 31.37 18.65 20.92
C ASP A 75 31.72 18.77 22.41
N GLU A 76 30.79 19.20 23.27
CA GLU A 76 30.98 19.24 24.72
C GLU A 76 30.92 17.84 25.35
N LEU A 77 29.96 16.99 24.96
CA LEU A 77 29.82 15.64 25.50
C LEU A 77 30.97 14.71 25.10
N GLU A 78 31.51 14.88 23.88
CA GLU A 78 32.72 14.17 23.44
C GLU A 78 33.96 14.51 24.29
N GLN A 79 34.02 15.71 24.88
CA GLN A 79 35.09 16.10 25.80
C GLN A 79 34.94 15.45 27.19
N PHE A 80 33.73 15.08 27.61
CA PHE A 80 33.51 14.37 28.87
C PHE A 80 33.96 12.91 28.77
N GLU A 81 33.55 12.23 27.70
CA GLU A 81 33.92 10.83 27.43
C GLU A 81 33.76 10.55 25.93
N ALA A 82 34.76 9.90 25.33
CA ALA A 82 34.77 9.60 23.90
C ALA A 82 33.56 8.73 23.52
N GLY A 83 32.82 9.14 22.50
CA GLY A 83 31.60 8.50 22.04
C GLY A 83 30.31 9.04 22.64
N LEU A 84 30.33 9.78 23.78
CA LEU A 84 29.13 10.40 24.34
C LEU A 84 28.55 11.48 23.42
N GLY A 85 29.38 12.13 22.61
CA GLY A 85 28.92 13.15 21.67
C GLY A 85 27.98 12.59 20.61
N ARG A 86 28.12 11.30 20.26
CA ARG A 86 27.42 10.68 19.13
C ARG A 86 25.91 10.85 19.19
N THR A 87 25.30 10.64 20.35
CA THR A 87 23.85 10.73 20.58
C THR A 87 23.47 11.97 21.38
N ALA A 88 24.35 12.97 21.40
CA ALA A 88 24.11 14.21 22.13
C ALA A 88 23.01 15.03 21.45
N ILE A 89 21.98 15.39 22.23
CA ILE A 89 20.89 16.26 21.81
C ILE A 89 20.83 17.49 22.71
N CYS A 90 20.18 18.55 22.24
CA CYS A 90 19.80 19.70 23.05
C CYS A 90 18.28 19.70 23.24
N GLU A 91 17.80 19.56 24.47
CA GLU A 91 16.38 19.44 24.75
C GLU A 91 16.00 20.21 26.02
N SER A 92 14.75 20.66 26.08
CA SER A 92 14.15 21.27 27.27
C SER A 92 13.40 20.19 28.07
N PRO A 93 13.49 20.17 29.41
CA PRO A 93 12.81 19.16 30.23
C PRO A 93 11.27 19.28 30.18
N SER A 94 10.75 20.39 29.65
CA SER A 94 9.32 20.59 29.45
C SER A 94 9.06 21.38 28.17
N PRO A 95 7.99 21.10 27.42
CA PRO A 95 7.56 21.92 26.28
C PRO A 95 7.34 23.40 26.62
N THR A 96 7.20 23.73 27.90
CA THR A 96 6.98 25.12 28.40
C THR A 96 8.23 25.75 29.01
N SER A 97 9.31 24.98 29.19
CA SER A 97 10.56 25.48 29.76
C SER A 97 11.46 26.04 28.66
N LEU A 98 12.14 27.14 28.96
CA LEU A 98 13.19 27.74 28.11
C LEU A 98 14.60 27.30 28.53
N ASP A 99 14.71 26.46 29.55
CA ASP A 99 15.98 25.97 30.07
C ASP A 99 16.38 24.69 29.32
N PHE A 100 17.16 24.84 28.25
CA PHE A 100 17.66 23.72 27.47
C PHE A 100 18.99 23.20 28.01
N THR A 101 19.18 21.89 28.01
CA THR A 101 20.42 21.23 28.45
C THR A 101 20.84 20.13 27.49
N CYS A 102 22.14 19.90 27.39
CA CYS A 102 22.71 18.80 26.62
C CYS A 102 22.41 17.46 27.30
N ARG A 103 21.88 16.50 26.53
CA ARG A 103 21.52 15.15 27.01
C ARG A 103 22.09 14.09 26.08
N VAL A 104 22.38 12.92 26.62
CA VAL A 104 22.68 11.71 25.84
C VAL A 104 21.35 11.01 25.55
N ALA A 105 20.99 10.89 24.27
CA ALA A 105 19.83 10.12 23.84
C ALA A 105 20.15 8.62 23.88
N CYS A 106 19.17 7.79 24.24
CA CYS A 106 19.25 6.35 23.99
C CYS A 106 18.96 6.05 22.51
N GLU A 107 19.63 5.07 21.95
CA GLU A 107 19.37 4.42 20.66
C GLU A 107 18.72 3.04 20.88
N THR A 108 19.07 2.37 21.97
CA THR A 108 18.67 0.99 22.27
C THR A 108 18.17 0.83 23.71
N ASP A 109 17.37 -0.20 23.96
CA ASP A 109 16.76 -0.44 25.29
C ASP A 109 17.77 -0.79 26.38
N ASP A 110 18.97 -1.26 26.02
CA ASP A 110 20.03 -1.57 26.98
C ASP A 110 20.77 -0.35 27.53
N GLN A 111 20.52 0.84 26.97
CA GLN A 111 21.01 2.10 27.50
C GLN A 111 20.09 2.69 28.57
N CYS A 112 18.91 2.08 28.81
CA CYS A 112 17.94 2.48 29.81
C CYS A 112 17.99 1.59 31.06
N SER A 113 17.66 2.16 32.23
CA SER A 113 17.66 1.43 33.50
C SER A 113 16.45 0.50 33.64
N GLY A 114 16.65 -0.63 34.32
CA GLY A 114 15.57 -1.54 34.70
C GLY A 114 14.74 -2.05 33.51
N ASP A 115 13.43 -1.79 33.55
CA ASP A 115 12.45 -2.20 32.54
C ASP A 115 12.10 -1.04 31.57
N ALA A 116 12.85 0.07 31.57
CA ALA A 116 12.57 1.21 30.71
C ALA A 116 12.90 0.93 29.23
N LEU A 117 12.16 1.57 28.34
CA LEU A 117 12.28 1.45 26.89
C LEU A 117 12.80 2.75 26.31
N CYS A 118 13.66 2.65 25.31
CA CYS A 118 14.00 3.82 24.51
C CYS A 118 12.83 4.20 23.57
N THR A 119 12.64 5.47 23.26
CA THR A 119 11.56 5.98 22.39
C THR A 119 12.12 6.85 21.25
N ASP A 120 11.29 7.29 20.31
CA ASP A 120 11.67 8.13 19.15
C ASP A 120 12.32 9.48 19.49
N PHE A 121 12.36 9.85 20.76
CA PHE A 121 13.00 11.05 21.28
C PHE A 121 14.29 10.72 22.06
N GLY A 122 14.75 9.47 22.00
CA GLY A 122 15.87 8.99 22.81
C GLY A 122 15.62 9.07 24.31
N HIS A 123 14.35 9.06 24.74
CA HIS A 123 13.96 9.02 26.15
C HIS A 123 13.78 7.59 26.62
N CYS A 124 14.28 7.31 27.83
CA CYS A 124 13.97 6.11 28.57
C CYS A 124 12.63 6.29 29.30
N VAL A 125 11.59 5.61 28.84
CA VAL A 125 10.25 5.64 29.47
C VAL A 125 9.95 4.33 30.17
N PRO A 126 9.19 4.30 31.27
CA PRO A 126 8.79 3.05 31.91
C PRO A 126 8.13 2.09 30.91
N GLY A 127 8.67 0.88 30.77
CA GLY A 127 8.24 -0.05 29.74
C GLY A 127 6.90 -0.73 30.02
N LEU A 128 6.18 -1.04 28.94
CA LEU A 128 5.10 -2.02 28.96
C LEU A 128 5.73 -3.41 29.19
N ARG A 129 5.57 -3.95 30.39
CA ARG A 129 6.07 -5.29 30.70
C ARG A 129 5.48 -6.32 29.74
N ARG A 130 6.34 -6.96 28.94
CA ARG A 130 5.98 -8.17 28.20
C ARG A 130 5.67 -9.29 29.17
N ARG A 131 4.64 -10.08 28.86
CA ARG A 131 4.61 -11.48 29.25
C ARG A 131 5.07 -12.23 28.00
N PRO A 132 6.27 -12.84 27.97
CA PRO A 132 6.65 -13.66 26.84
C PRO A 132 5.55 -14.70 26.62
N ALA A 133 4.96 -14.73 25.43
CA ALA A 133 4.19 -15.89 25.04
C ALA A 133 5.14 -17.10 25.06
N GLY A 134 4.65 -18.26 25.50
CA GLY A 134 5.43 -19.48 25.32
C GLY A 134 5.66 -19.71 23.81
N THR A 135 6.79 -20.33 23.44
CA THR A 135 7.01 -20.73 22.06
C THR A 135 5.83 -21.59 21.58
N PRO A 136 5.15 -21.23 20.47
CA PRO A 136 4.12 -22.09 19.90
C PRO A 136 4.71 -23.44 19.53
N LYS A 137 4.10 -24.53 19.97
CA LYS A 137 4.58 -25.88 19.63
C LYS A 137 4.17 -26.24 18.21
N ALA A 138 5.09 -26.88 17.48
CA ALA A 138 4.80 -27.49 16.19
C ALA A 138 3.95 -28.77 16.39
N ALA A 139 2.63 -28.59 16.50
CA ALA A 139 1.68 -29.68 16.60
C ALA A 139 0.54 -29.45 15.60
N HIS A 140 0.11 -30.53 14.96
CA HIS A 140 -1.13 -30.52 14.20
C HIS A 140 -2.30 -30.37 15.17
N ALA A 141 -3.19 -29.43 14.88
CA ALA A 141 -4.44 -29.25 15.59
C ALA A 141 -5.58 -28.84 14.65
N PRO A 142 -6.85 -29.04 15.06
CA PRO A 142 -8.00 -28.54 14.33
C PRO A 142 -7.93 -27.04 14.12
N LEU A 143 -8.09 -26.60 12.88
CA LEU A 143 -8.09 -25.20 12.49
C LEU A 143 -9.45 -24.55 12.79
N VAL A 144 -9.38 -23.37 13.41
CA VAL A 144 -10.43 -22.37 13.42
C VAL A 144 -9.93 -21.18 12.61
N ALA A 145 -10.79 -20.61 11.76
CA ALA A 145 -10.45 -19.44 10.98
C ALA A 145 -11.64 -18.49 10.84
N GLY A 146 -11.34 -17.20 10.70
CA GLY A 146 -12.34 -16.15 10.51
C GLY A 146 -11.79 -15.00 9.69
N VAL A 147 -12.68 -14.25 9.05
CA VAL A 147 -12.35 -13.10 8.20
C VAL A 147 -13.25 -11.92 8.57
N GLY A 148 -12.67 -10.72 8.59
CA GLY A 148 -13.35 -9.48 8.92
C GLY A 148 -12.91 -8.35 8.02
N GLU A 149 -13.82 -7.42 7.74
CA GLU A 149 -13.55 -6.21 6.96
C GLU A 149 -14.06 -4.99 7.71
N ALA A 150 -13.31 -3.90 7.67
CA ALA A 150 -13.73 -2.59 8.17
C ALA A 150 -13.31 -1.50 7.19
N LEU A 151 -14.23 -0.62 6.83
CA LEU A 151 -13.91 0.56 6.02
C LEU A 151 -13.00 1.46 6.86
N LEU A 152 -11.89 1.94 6.30
CA LEU A 152 -11.00 2.86 7.01
C LEU A 152 -11.74 4.15 7.40
N ASP A 153 -11.75 4.50 8.67
CA ASP A 153 -12.35 5.70 9.25
C ASP A 153 -11.44 6.94 9.09
N VAL A 154 -10.92 7.16 7.87
CA VAL A 154 -10.02 8.27 7.55
C VAL A 154 -10.75 9.31 6.67
N PRO A 155 -10.63 10.62 6.97
CA PRO A 155 -11.28 11.66 6.19
C PRO A 155 -10.83 11.67 4.72
N LEU A 156 -11.78 11.79 3.80
CA LEU A 156 -11.48 11.75 2.36
C LEU A 156 -10.59 12.89 1.86
N SER A 157 -10.35 13.93 2.65
CA SER A 157 -9.42 15.03 2.34
C SER A 157 -8.02 14.85 2.94
N THR A 158 -7.70 13.69 3.52
CA THR A 158 -6.34 13.36 3.95
C THR A 158 -5.43 13.25 2.73
N SER A 159 -4.18 13.71 2.84
CA SER A 159 -3.21 13.56 1.75
C SER A 159 -2.94 12.07 1.45
N LEU A 160 -2.59 11.77 0.19
CA LEU A 160 -2.34 10.39 -0.27
C LEU A 160 -0.86 10.03 -0.22
N GLY A 161 -0.55 8.82 0.25
CA GLY A 161 0.82 8.35 0.44
C GLY A 161 1.58 8.05 -0.86
N GLY A 162 2.91 8.08 -0.83
CA GLY A 162 3.83 7.51 -1.81
C GLY A 162 4.36 8.46 -2.87
N PHE A 163 3.50 9.21 -3.56
CA PHE A 163 3.99 10.12 -4.60
C PHE A 163 4.42 11.48 -4.06
N SER A 164 5.74 11.71 -4.04
CA SER A 164 6.32 13.03 -3.74
C SER A 164 5.92 14.11 -4.75
N SER A 165 5.41 13.74 -5.94
CA SER A 165 4.85 14.69 -6.91
C SER A 165 3.59 15.40 -6.40
N ARG A 166 2.97 14.90 -5.32
CA ARG A 166 1.85 15.58 -4.63
C ARG A 166 2.31 16.55 -3.55
N ALA A 167 3.62 16.77 -3.38
CA ALA A 167 4.13 17.78 -2.49
C ALA A 167 3.61 19.16 -2.91
N GLY A 168 2.95 19.85 -1.99
CA GLY A 168 2.24 21.09 -2.28
C GLY A 168 1.71 21.75 -1.01
N PRO A 169 1.24 23.00 -1.11
CA PRO A 169 0.58 23.65 0.01
C PRO A 169 -0.70 22.86 0.36
N GLY A 170 -0.74 22.28 1.56
CA GLY A 170 -1.95 21.65 2.08
C GLY A 170 -2.99 22.72 2.40
N ASP A 171 -4.00 22.87 1.56
CA ASP A 171 -5.07 23.87 1.71
C ASP A 171 -6.28 23.34 2.53
N GLY A 172 -6.19 22.11 3.06
CA GLY A 172 -7.21 21.47 3.87
C GLY A 172 -6.74 21.11 5.28
N ALA A 173 -7.66 21.06 6.25
CA ALA A 173 -7.32 20.73 7.64
C ALA A 173 -6.70 19.32 7.81
N TRP A 174 -6.99 18.42 6.86
CA TRP A 174 -6.54 17.03 6.86
C TRP A 174 -5.35 16.74 5.94
N ALA A 175 -4.83 17.74 5.21
CA ALA A 175 -3.64 17.60 4.37
C ALA A 175 -2.62 18.69 4.72
N ASP A 176 -1.36 18.30 4.89
CA ASP A 176 -0.26 19.23 5.13
C ASP A 176 1.04 18.64 4.57
N GLY A 177 1.87 19.49 3.98
CA GLY A 177 3.05 19.10 3.19
C GLY A 177 2.74 18.44 1.84
N MET A 178 1.48 18.08 1.57
CA MET A 178 1.00 17.42 0.36
C MET A 178 -0.43 17.87 0.01
N GLU A 179 -0.79 17.74 -1.26
CA GLU A 179 -2.16 17.99 -1.73
C GLU A 179 -3.17 17.02 -1.09
N PRO A 180 -4.40 17.48 -0.77
CA PRO A 180 -5.45 16.62 -0.24
C PRO A 180 -5.98 15.67 -1.31
N ALA A 181 -6.46 14.50 -0.89
CA ALA A 181 -7.35 13.72 -1.74
C ALA A 181 -8.62 14.51 -2.08
N VAL A 182 -9.05 14.42 -3.34
CA VAL A 182 -10.24 15.14 -3.85
C VAL A 182 -11.48 14.24 -3.90
N GLY A 183 -11.29 12.95 -3.69
CA GLY A 183 -12.30 11.92 -3.80
C GLY A 183 -11.69 10.52 -3.67
N ARG A 184 -12.52 9.50 -3.76
CA ARG A 184 -12.13 8.08 -3.84
C ARG A 184 -12.80 7.40 -5.02
N LEU A 185 -12.11 6.41 -5.59
CA LEU A 185 -12.65 5.54 -6.61
C LEU A 185 -13.50 4.43 -5.98
N GLU A 186 -12.99 3.78 -4.93
CA GLU A 186 -13.64 2.70 -4.20
C GLU A 186 -13.41 2.80 -2.69
N GLY A 187 -14.02 1.88 -1.93
CA GLY A 187 -13.78 1.76 -0.50
C GLY A 187 -12.37 1.25 -0.17
N LEU A 188 -11.68 1.94 0.73
CA LEU A 188 -10.44 1.49 1.32
C LEU A 188 -10.77 0.65 2.57
N TRP A 189 -10.61 -0.66 2.46
CA TRP A 189 -10.96 -1.62 3.52
C TRP A 189 -9.72 -2.16 4.24
N ALA A 190 -9.68 -2.01 5.56
CA ALA A 190 -8.89 -2.90 6.40
C ALA A 190 -9.52 -4.30 6.35
N ARG A 191 -8.71 -5.32 6.05
CA ARG A 191 -9.15 -6.71 6.01
C ARG A 191 -8.32 -7.52 6.98
N ALA A 192 -8.95 -8.37 7.78
CA ALA A 192 -8.25 -9.22 8.72
C ALA A 192 -8.63 -10.69 8.54
N ALA A 193 -7.67 -11.58 8.75
CA ALA A 193 -7.85 -13.02 8.66
C ALA A 193 -7.16 -13.70 9.85
N LEU A 194 -7.93 -14.48 10.61
CA LEU A 194 -7.44 -15.29 11.72
C LEU A 194 -7.22 -16.74 11.24
N LEU A 195 -6.06 -17.30 11.57
CA LEU A 195 -5.76 -18.73 11.52
C LEU A 195 -5.37 -19.18 12.93
N ASP A 196 -6.14 -20.08 13.53
CA ASP A 196 -5.92 -20.55 14.91
C ASP A 196 -5.94 -22.08 14.95
N ALA A 197 -4.83 -22.68 15.36
CA ALA A 197 -4.65 -24.11 15.55
C ALA A 197 -4.31 -24.42 17.03
N GLY A 198 -4.99 -23.76 17.97
CA GLY A 198 -4.87 -24.00 19.41
C GLY A 198 -3.62 -23.36 20.02
N ASP A 199 -2.52 -24.10 20.11
CA ASP A 199 -1.27 -23.59 20.69
C ASP A 199 -0.54 -22.60 19.76
N GLY A 200 -0.96 -22.51 18.50
CA GLY A 200 -0.39 -21.59 17.51
C GLY A 200 -1.47 -20.88 16.71
N ARG A 201 -1.30 -19.57 16.54
CA ARG A 201 -2.23 -18.70 15.83
C ARG A 201 -1.50 -17.60 15.10
N VAL A 202 -2.09 -17.12 14.01
CA VAL A 202 -1.64 -15.95 13.25
C VAL A 202 -2.87 -15.12 12.87
N LEU A 203 -2.80 -13.82 13.09
CA LEU A 203 -3.79 -12.84 12.68
C LEU A 203 -3.15 -11.89 11.67
N PHE A 204 -3.62 -11.95 10.43
CA PHE A 204 -3.24 -11.00 9.39
C PHE A 204 -4.16 -9.79 9.46
N VAL A 205 -3.59 -8.59 9.32
CA VAL A 205 -4.30 -7.33 9.13
C VAL A 205 -3.70 -6.63 7.92
N ARG A 206 -4.46 -6.63 6.83
CA ARG A 206 -4.10 -6.02 5.56
C ARG A 206 -4.72 -4.63 5.47
N LEU A 207 -3.90 -3.63 5.14
CA LEU A 207 -4.28 -2.23 5.06
C LEU A 207 -4.03 -1.63 3.67
N PRO A 208 -4.98 -0.86 3.12
CA PRO A 208 -4.84 -0.15 1.84
C PRO A 208 -4.09 1.18 2.07
N ILE A 209 -2.85 1.06 2.53
CA ILE A 209 -1.92 2.15 2.78
C ILE A 209 -0.58 1.81 2.13
N ILE A 210 0.28 2.82 1.99
CA ILE A 210 1.61 2.63 1.41
C ILE A 210 2.46 1.63 2.21
N PHE A 211 2.42 1.68 3.55
CA PHE A 211 3.08 0.70 4.40
C PHE A 211 2.60 0.84 5.85
N PRO A 212 2.68 -0.24 6.67
CA PRO A 212 2.54 -0.14 8.11
C PRO A 212 3.85 0.32 8.76
N THR A 213 3.79 0.71 10.03
CA THR A 213 4.98 1.02 10.85
C THR A 213 5.02 0.09 12.07
N ALA A 214 6.19 -0.12 12.68
CA ALA A 214 6.28 -0.91 13.90
C ALA A 214 5.43 -0.31 15.03
N ALA A 215 5.36 1.02 15.12
CA ALA A 215 4.48 1.71 16.04
C ALA A 215 2.99 1.41 15.79
N MET A 216 2.56 1.36 14.53
CA MET A 216 1.18 1.00 14.17
C MET A 216 0.87 -0.45 14.55
N THR A 217 1.80 -1.37 14.27
CA THR A 217 1.66 -2.78 14.64
C THR A 217 1.55 -2.95 16.15
N GLU A 218 2.37 -2.25 16.93
CA GLU A 218 2.30 -2.25 18.39
C GLU A 218 0.99 -1.66 18.91
N ALA A 219 0.52 -0.53 18.35
CA ALA A 219 -0.73 0.09 18.75
C ALA A 219 -1.95 -0.84 18.50
N ILE A 220 -1.95 -1.56 17.37
CA ILE A 220 -2.97 -2.56 17.07
C ILE A 220 -2.88 -3.74 18.06
N ALA A 221 -1.68 -4.27 18.32
CA ALA A 221 -1.49 -5.38 19.25
C ALA A 221 -1.93 -5.02 20.67
N GLN A 222 -1.62 -3.80 21.13
CA GLN A 222 -2.06 -3.30 22.44
C GLN A 222 -3.58 -3.16 22.50
N ALA A 223 -4.20 -2.52 21.51
CA ALA A 223 -5.66 -2.35 21.48
C ALA A 223 -6.41 -3.70 21.42
N LEU A 224 -5.85 -4.70 20.74
CA LEU A 224 -6.37 -6.06 20.75
C LEU A 224 -6.18 -6.71 22.13
N GLN A 225 -5.01 -6.57 22.75
CA GLN A 225 -4.75 -7.09 24.08
C GLN A 225 -5.71 -6.53 25.14
N GLU A 226 -6.00 -5.23 25.07
CA GLU A 226 -6.96 -4.57 25.95
C GLU A 226 -8.38 -5.12 25.78
N GLN A 227 -8.77 -5.49 24.56
CA GLN A 227 -10.13 -5.94 24.23
C GLN A 227 -10.34 -7.46 24.36
N THR A 228 -9.32 -8.27 24.08
CA THR A 228 -9.41 -9.73 24.10
C THR A 228 -8.75 -10.35 25.33
N GLY A 229 -7.88 -9.60 26.02
CA GLY A 229 -7.06 -10.10 27.15
C GLY A 229 -5.81 -10.88 26.73
N ASP A 230 -5.60 -11.06 25.43
CA ASP A 230 -4.53 -11.87 24.85
C ASP A 230 -3.39 -11.02 24.29
N ASP A 231 -2.14 -11.45 24.44
CA ASP A 231 -1.03 -10.79 23.74
C ASP A 231 -0.96 -11.27 22.28
N TRP A 232 -1.03 -10.32 21.36
CA TRP A 232 -1.00 -10.57 19.92
C TRP A 232 0.34 -10.25 19.27
N ARG A 233 1.32 -9.70 20.01
CA ARG A 233 2.59 -9.21 19.45
C ARG A 233 3.39 -10.23 18.65
N ASP A 234 3.28 -11.51 18.96
CA ASP A 234 4.00 -12.57 18.23
C ASP A 234 3.14 -13.26 17.16
N ALA A 235 1.82 -13.04 17.19
CA ALA A 235 0.85 -13.65 16.28
C ALA A 235 0.28 -12.67 15.25
N LEU A 236 0.51 -11.36 15.42
CA LEU A 236 -0.02 -10.32 14.55
C LEU A 236 0.94 -10.06 13.38
N VAL A 237 0.38 -10.06 12.16
CA VAL A 237 1.05 -9.57 10.95
C VAL A 237 0.23 -8.42 10.38
N VAL A 238 0.77 -7.21 10.41
CA VAL A 238 0.16 -6.06 9.74
C VAL A 238 0.88 -5.84 8.42
N THR A 239 0.16 -5.66 7.31
CA THR A 239 0.75 -5.50 5.98
C THR A 239 0.05 -4.41 5.18
N GLY A 240 0.82 -3.63 4.44
CA GLY A 240 0.32 -2.66 3.48
C GLY A 240 0.20 -3.29 2.09
N THR A 241 -0.80 -2.87 1.33
CA THR A 241 -0.88 -3.20 -0.11
C THR A 241 0.19 -2.51 -0.92
N HIS A 242 0.79 -1.47 -0.34
CA HIS A 242 1.67 -0.54 -1.00
C HIS A 242 0.98 0.28 -2.09
N THR A 243 -0.31 0.61 -1.88
CA THR A 243 -0.97 1.62 -2.71
C THR A 243 -0.41 2.99 -2.43
N HIS A 244 -0.06 3.70 -3.50
CA HIS A 244 0.28 5.12 -3.50
C HIS A 244 -0.98 6.01 -3.56
N SER A 245 -2.15 5.45 -3.27
CA SER A 245 -3.44 6.15 -3.30
C SER A 245 -4.25 5.91 -2.02
N GLY A 246 -3.61 5.38 -0.97
CA GLY A 246 -4.15 5.31 0.39
C GLY A 246 -3.81 6.54 1.23
N PRO A 247 -4.43 6.69 2.42
CA PRO A 247 -4.19 7.83 3.31
C PRO A 247 -2.74 7.88 3.81
N ALA A 248 -2.19 9.08 3.95
CA ALA A 248 -0.86 9.36 4.50
C ALA A 248 -0.95 9.89 5.96
N ARG A 249 0.05 10.67 6.40
CA ARG A 249 0.09 11.40 7.70
C ARG A 249 0.11 10.51 8.95
N PHE A 250 0.51 9.25 8.82
CA PHE A 250 0.54 8.29 9.93
C PHE A 250 1.96 7.90 10.36
N LEU A 251 3.02 8.36 9.70
CA LEU A 251 4.40 8.06 10.10
C LEU A 251 4.82 9.00 11.26
N PRO A 252 5.03 8.50 12.49
CA PRO A 252 5.32 9.34 13.65
C PRO A 252 6.76 9.86 13.62
N LEU A 253 6.96 11.00 12.96
CA LEU A 253 8.24 11.72 12.93
C LEU A 253 8.19 12.95 13.86
N LEU A 254 9.36 13.48 14.20
CA LEU A 254 9.50 14.56 15.18
C LEU A 254 9.05 15.91 14.62
N GLY A 255 8.21 16.65 15.34
CA GLY A 255 7.88 18.08 15.11
C GLY A 255 8.38 18.70 13.80
N GLU A 256 9.45 19.50 13.84
CA GLU A 256 9.96 20.22 12.66
C GLU A 256 10.52 19.31 11.55
N SER A 257 10.90 18.06 11.87
CA SER A 257 11.34 17.07 10.88
C SER A 257 10.21 16.54 10.00
N GLU A 258 8.95 16.61 10.47
CA GLU A 258 7.76 16.26 9.69
C GLU A 258 7.71 17.09 8.39
N ALA A 259 8.13 18.36 8.44
CA ALA A 259 8.16 19.24 7.27
C ALA A 259 9.20 18.82 6.21
N VAL A 260 10.26 18.13 6.62
CA VAL A 260 11.34 17.69 5.71
C VAL A 260 10.93 16.42 4.97
N LEU A 261 10.31 15.47 5.67
CA LEU A 261 9.92 14.18 5.08
C LEU A 261 8.50 14.18 4.50
N GLY A 262 7.62 15.08 4.91
CA GLY A 262 6.28 15.23 4.33
C GLY A 262 6.26 15.25 2.79
N PRO A 263 7.09 16.09 2.14
CA PRO A 263 7.24 16.13 0.68
C PRO A 263 7.76 14.83 0.03
N PHE A 264 8.30 13.88 0.78
CA PHE A 264 8.69 12.55 0.28
C PHE A 264 7.50 11.58 0.14
N GLY A 265 6.28 12.11 0.15
CA GLY A 265 5.08 11.32 -0.12
C GLY A 265 4.38 10.79 1.14
N ILE A 266 4.71 11.26 2.33
CA ILE A 266 4.07 10.77 3.57
C ILE A 266 3.23 11.84 4.29
N GLY A 267 3.35 13.11 3.91
CA GLY A 267 2.68 14.23 4.56
C GLY A 267 3.13 14.44 6.02
N THR A 268 2.64 15.51 6.64
CA THR A 268 2.94 15.84 8.04
C THR A 268 2.17 14.89 8.99
N PHE A 269 2.82 14.32 10.00
CA PHE A 269 2.17 13.40 10.95
C PHE A 269 0.98 14.02 11.68
N ARG A 270 -0.06 13.20 11.91
CA ARG A 270 -1.21 13.50 12.76
C ARG A 270 -1.62 12.27 13.56
N GLN A 271 -1.55 12.39 14.88
CA GLN A 271 -2.06 11.39 15.82
C GLN A 271 -3.50 10.95 15.48
N ASP A 272 -4.39 11.91 15.18
CA ASP A 272 -5.79 11.63 14.83
C ASP A 272 -5.94 10.68 13.62
N VAL A 273 -5.08 10.82 12.60
CA VAL A 273 -5.14 9.97 11.40
C VAL A 273 -4.59 8.58 11.71
N PHE A 274 -3.48 8.51 12.44
CA PHE A 274 -2.89 7.25 12.93
C PHE A 274 -3.90 6.45 13.76
N ASP A 275 -4.54 7.08 14.76
CA ASP A 275 -5.50 6.45 15.66
C ASP A 275 -6.73 5.92 14.90
N ARG A 276 -7.19 6.64 13.88
CA ARG A 276 -8.30 6.23 13.01
C ARG A 276 -7.95 5.00 12.18
N ILE A 277 -6.74 4.93 11.65
CA ILE A 277 -6.24 3.74 10.94
C ILE A 277 -6.19 2.57 11.92
N VAL A 278 -5.54 2.74 13.09
CA VAL A 278 -5.45 1.70 14.14
C VAL A 278 -6.83 1.20 14.56
N LYS A 279 -7.79 2.10 14.82
CA LYS A 279 -9.17 1.76 15.18
C LYS A 279 -9.84 0.89 14.12
N SER A 280 -9.69 1.25 12.84
CA SER A 280 -10.26 0.49 11.72
C SER A 280 -9.63 -0.90 11.59
N SER A 281 -8.31 -0.97 11.75
CA SER A 281 -7.55 -2.23 11.80
C SER A 281 -8.03 -3.16 12.90
N VAL A 282 -8.21 -2.62 14.11
CA VAL A 282 -8.70 -3.37 15.28
C VAL A 282 -10.15 -3.83 15.06
N ALA A 283 -11.00 -2.99 14.47
CA ALA A 283 -12.37 -3.39 14.14
C ALA A 283 -12.43 -4.56 13.14
N ALA A 284 -11.59 -4.54 12.09
CA ALA A 284 -11.47 -5.66 11.16
C ALA A 284 -10.97 -6.94 11.87
N ALA A 285 -9.93 -6.80 12.71
CA ALA A 285 -9.37 -7.91 13.48
C ALA A 285 -10.37 -8.55 14.44
N LEU A 286 -11.10 -7.76 15.23
CA LEU A 286 -12.14 -8.26 16.13
C LEU A 286 -13.27 -8.94 15.34
N SER A 287 -13.67 -8.38 14.21
CA SER A 287 -14.64 -9.01 13.31
C SER A 287 -14.17 -10.39 12.82
N ALA A 288 -12.88 -10.53 12.48
CA ALA A 288 -12.29 -11.82 12.11
C ALA A 288 -12.26 -12.82 13.28
N ILE A 289 -11.94 -12.36 14.50
CA ILE A 289 -11.95 -13.18 15.71
C ILE A 289 -13.38 -13.63 16.05
N ASP A 290 -14.36 -12.74 15.97
CA ASP A 290 -15.76 -13.05 16.26
C ASP A 290 -16.39 -13.98 15.20
N ALA A 291 -15.92 -13.91 13.96
CA ALA A 291 -16.35 -14.76 12.85
C ALA A 291 -15.62 -16.11 12.77
N ALA A 292 -14.76 -16.41 13.74
CA ALA A 292 -13.94 -17.61 13.76
C ALA A 292 -14.79 -18.90 13.83
N GLN A 293 -14.56 -19.83 12.91
CA GLN A 293 -15.29 -21.10 12.81
C GLN A 293 -14.37 -22.25 12.37
N PRO A 294 -14.76 -23.53 12.59
CA PRO A 294 -14.00 -24.67 12.09
C PRO A 294 -13.73 -24.55 10.59
N ALA A 295 -12.47 -24.75 10.19
CA ALA A 295 -12.01 -24.43 8.85
C ALA A 295 -11.00 -25.45 8.34
N ARG A 296 -10.59 -25.27 7.07
CA ARG A 296 -9.57 -26.08 6.41
C ARG A 296 -8.57 -25.17 5.70
N LEU A 297 -7.27 -25.43 5.85
CA LEU A 297 -6.20 -24.63 5.25
C LEU A 297 -5.52 -25.40 4.10
N GLY A 298 -5.30 -24.71 2.98
CA GLY A 298 -4.36 -25.09 1.94
C GLY A 298 -3.46 -23.89 1.63
N ALA A 299 -2.15 -24.12 1.52
CA ALA A 299 -1.18 -23.05 1.25
C ALA A 299 -0.11 -23.53 0.27
N THR A 300 0.27 -22.70 -0.71
CA THR A 300 1.32 -22.99 -1.70
C THR A 300 1.96 -21.71 -2.22
N VAL A 301 3.11 -21.85 -2.87
CA VAL A 301 3.68 -20.85 -3.78
C VAL A 301 3.48 -21.33 -5.21
N VAL A 302 3.00 -20.46 -6.08
CA VAL A 302 2.94 -20.69 -7.53
C VAL A 302 4.19 -20.11 -8.14
N GLU A 303 5.04 -20.96 -8.71
CA GLU A 303 6.43 -20.61 -9.04
C GLU A 303 6.64 -19.78 -10.31
N ALA A 304 5.61 -19.67 -11.16
CA ALA A 304 5.69 -19.03 -12.47
C ALA A 304 4.31 -18.48 -12.88
N TYR A 305 3.80 -17.52 -12.11
CA TYR A 305 2.49 -16.92 -12.41
C TYR A 305 2.54 -15.79 -13.46
N ASP A 306 3.69 -15.12 -13.64
CA ASP A 306 3.81 -13.94 -14.52
C ASP A 306 5.04 -13.89 -15.43
N THR A 307 5.47 -15.02 -15.96
CA THR A 307 6.71 -15.11 -16.78
C THR A 307 6.72 -14.33 -18.11
N ASP A 308 5.64 -13.62 -18.42
CA ASP A 308 5.47 -12.79 -19.62
C ASP A 308 5.21 -11.31 -19.31
N ASP A 309 5.46 -10.89 -18.07
CA ASP A 309 5.31 -9.51 -17.57
C ASP A 309 3.94 -8.91 -17.88
N ALA A 310 2.88 -9.71 -17.77
CA ALA A 310 1.52 -9.26 -18.04
C ALA A 310 0.90 -8.48 -16.87
N ILE A 311 1.40 -8.72 -15.66
CA ILE A 311 0.88 -8.14 -14.41
C ILE A 311 1.90 -7.14 -13.85
N ALA A 312 3.15 -7.56 -13.66
CA ALA A 312 4.24 -6.73 -13.16
C ALA A 312 5.51 -6.90 -14.00
N HIS A 313 6.49 -6.01 -13.82
CA HIS A 313 7.82 -6.11 -14.44
C HIS A 313 8.88 -5.41 -13.60
N ASP A 314 10.13 -5.86 -13.74
CA ASP A 314 11.29 -5.18 -13.14
C ASP A 314 11.45 -3.77 -13.73
N ARG A 315 11.50 -2.76 -12.86
CA ARG A 315 11.67 -1.35 -13.23
C ARG A 315 13.07 -0.82 -12.94
N ARG A 316 13.96 -1.61 -12.33
CA ARG A 316 15.25 -1.15 -11.84
C ARG A 316 16.34 -1.30 -12.91
N ASP A 317 16.49 -0.27 -13.73
CA ASP A 317 17.50 -0.24 -14.80
C ASP A 317 18.98 -0.25 -14.30
N ALA A 318 19.22 0.03 -13.01
CA ALA A 318 20.57 0.13 -12.44
C ALA A 318 21.25 -1.24 -12.18
N SER A 319 20.45 -2.31 -12.11
CA SER A 319 20.88 -3.69 -11.93
C SER A 319 20.66 -4.54 -13.19
N PRO A 320 21.28 -5.73 -13.29
CA PRO A 320 20.83 -6.74 -14.24
C PRO A 320 19.35 -7.08 -14.04
N PRO A 321 18.60 -7.40 -15.10
CA PRO A 321 17.21 -7.83 -14.98
C PRO A 321 17.07 -9.01 -14.03
N PHE A 322 16.17 -8.89 -13.07
CA PHE A 322 15.87 -9.96 -12.12
C PHE A 322 14.37 -9.96 -11.87
N ASP A 323 13.71 -11.11 -12.04
CA ASP A 323 12.25 -11.18 -11.93
C ASP A 323 11.81 -12.34 -11.02
N ASP A 324 11.03 -12.03 -9.97
CA ASP A 324 10.43 -13.00 -9.05
C ASP A 324 8.97 -13.27 -9.42
N ASN A 325 8.82 -14.20 -10.37
CA ASN A 325 7.53 -14.66 -10.89
C ASN A 325 6.74 -15.60 -9.98
N ARG A 326 6.87 -15.43 -8.66
CA ARG A 326 6.20 -16.27 -7.66
C ARG A 326 5.02 -15.57 -7.00
N ALA A 327 3.95 -16.32 -6.77
CA ALA A 327 2.79 -15.85 -6.03
C ALA A 327 2.44 -16.76 -4.85
N LEU A 328 2.18 -16.17 -3.68
CA LEU A 328 1.58 -16.84 -2.53
C LEU A 328 0.10 -17.10 -2.80
N LEU A 329 -0.35 -18.32 -2.50
CA LEU A 329 -1.77 -18.67 -2.41
C LEU A 329 -2.05 -19.38 -1.08
N VAL A 330 -2.91 -18.79 -0.25
CA VAL A 330 -3.47 -19.41 0.93
C VAL A 330 -4.99 -19.43 0.79
N ARG A 331 -5.55 -20.63 0.71
CA ARG A 331 -6.99 -20.86 0.64
C ARG A 331 -7.48 -21.40 1.98
N VAL A 332 -8.52 -20.77 2.51
CA VAL A 332 -9.20 -21.27 3.70
C VAL A 332 -10.63 -21.61 3.34
N ASP A 333 -11.03 -22.84 3.59
CA ASP A 333 -12.40 -23.31 3.41
C ASP A 333 -13.12 -23.45 4.74
N ASP A 334 -14.45 -23.48 4.71
CA ASP A 334 -15.24 -24.02 5.81
C ASP A 334 -15.11 -25.56 5.89
N GLU A 335 -15.74 -26.15 6.90
CA GLU A 335 -15.72 -27.61 7.10
C GLU A 335 -16.24 -28.40 5.87
N ALA A 336 -17.14 -27.79 5.08
CA ALA A 336 -17.71 -28.38 3.86
C ALA A 336 -16.80 -28.25 2.62
N GLY A 337 -15.66 -27.55 2.73
CA GLY A 337 -14.72 -27.35 1.62
C GLY A 337 -15.10 -26.19 0.70
N VAL A 338 -16.01 -25.30 1.11
CA VAL A 338 -16.34 -24.08 0.37
C VAL A 338 -15.38 -22.96 0.82
N PRO A 339 -14.75 -22.19 -0.09
CA PRO A 339 -13.83 -21.11 0.29
C PRO A 339 -14.48 -20.06 1.19
N LEU A 340 -13.87 -19.78 2.34
CA LEU A 340 -14.24 -18.71 3.29
C LEU A 340 -13.55 -17.40 2.94
N PHE A 341 -12.23 -17.46 2.73
CA PHE A 341 -11.41 -16.34 2.31
C PHE A 341 -10.11 -16.85 1.67
N VAL A 342 -9.40 -15.94 1.00
CA VAL A 342 -8.11 -16.21 0.35
C VAL A 342 -7.11 -15.15 0.77
N ILE A 343 -5.87 -15.54 1.09
CA ILE A 343 -4.74 -14.62 1.17
C ILE A 343 -3.86 -14.89 -0.04
N THR A 344 -3.53 -13.85 -0.79
CA THR A 344 -2.77 -13.95 -2.04
C THR A 344 -1.71 -12.87 -2.08
N GLY A 345 -0.58 -13.10 -2.73
CA GLY A 345 0.46 -12.09 -2.75
C GLY A 345 1.59 -12.32 -3.74
N PHE A 346 2.16 -11.25 -4.24
CA PHE A 346 3.33 -11.22 -5.12
C PHE A 346 3.96 -9.82 -5.06
N GLY A 347 5.17 -9.65 -5.59
CA GLY A 347 5.84 -8.34 -5.62
C GLY A 347 5.27 -7.44 -6.71
N ILE A 348 4.67 -6.31 -6.34
CA ILE A 348 4.22 -5.26 -7.28
C ILE A 348 4.11 -3.92 -6.55
N HIS A 349 4.58 -2.83 -7.14
CA HIS A 349 4.17 -1.49 -6.69
C HIS A 349 2.75 -1.18 -7.13
N ALA A 350 1.90 -0.77 -6.20
CA ALA A 350 0.61 -0.19 -6.56
C ALA A 350 0.78 1.31 -6.85
N THR A 351 1.23 1.62 -8.08
CA THR A 351 1.60 2.96 -8.56
C THR A 351 0.94 3.37 -9.88
N ASP A 352 -0.12 2.71 -10.29
CA ASP A 352 -0.79 3.05 -11.56
C ASP A 352 -1.51 4.41 -11.48
N ASN A 353 -1.96 4.86 -10.30
CA ASN A 353 -2.71 6.12 -10.13
C ASN A 353 -1.89 7.24 -9.47
N SER A 354 -1.42 8.18 -10.29
CA SER A 354 -0.72 9.39 -9.83
C SER A 354 -1.64 10.59 -9.53
N SER A 355 -2.97 10.43 -9.65
CA SER A 355 -3.93 11.50 -9.33
C SER A 355 -4.16 11.66 -7.82
N ASN A 356 -4.99 12.64 -7.42
CA ASN A 356 -5.42 12.86 -6.04
C ASN A 356 -6.72 12.10 -5.68
N TRP A 357 -7.03 11.02 -6.40
CA TRP A 357 -8.13 10.13 -6.07
C TRP A 357 -7.64 8.96 -5.21
N ALA A 358 -8.28 8.74 -4.08
CA ALA A 358 -7.98 7.62 -3.21
C ALA A 358 -8.46 6.30 -3.82
N THR A 359 -7.62 5.27 -3.79
CA THR A 359 -7.88 3.95 -4.36
C THR A 359 -6.86 2.97 -3.81
N ASN A 360 -7.14 1.68 -3.93
CA ASN A 360 -6.22 0.60 -3.61
C ASN A 360 -5.54 0.03 -4.89
N GLU A 361 -5.76 0.67 -6.03
CA GLU A 361 -5.06 0.46 -7.31
C GLU A 361 -5.05 -1.01 -7.78
N VAL A 362 -3.96 -1.44 -8.42
CA VAL A 362 -3.78 -2.81 -8.92
C VAL A 362 -3.93 -3.87 -7.83
N ALA A 363 -3.58 -3.56 -6.58
CA ALA A 363 -3.80 -4.47 -5.45
C ALA A 363 -5.29 -4.67 -5.16
N GLY A 364 -6.10 -3.61 -5.26
CA GLY A 364 -7.56 -3.69 -5.20
C GLY A 364 -8.13 -4.45 -6.40
N GLY A 365 -7.59 -4.20 -7.60
CA GLY A 365 -7.93 -4.95 -8.80
C GLY A 365 -7.74 -6.46 -8.64
N VAL A 366 -6.59 -6.89 -8.09
CA VAL A 366 -6.31 -8.31 -7.78
C VAL A 366 -7.35 -8.93 -6.85
N GLU A 367 -7.73 -8.21 -5.79
CA GLU A 367 -8.77 -8.68 -4.87
C GLU A 367 -10.12 -8.80 -5.57
N ASP A 368 -10.58 -7.74 -6.22
CA ASP A 368 -11.89 -7.69 -6.89
C ASP A 368 -11.99 -8.75 -7.99
N GLY A 369 -10.91 -8.95 -8.77
CA GLY A 369 -10.83 -9.95 -9.83
C GLY A 369 -10.97 -11.38 -9.31
N LEU A 370 -10.27 -11.72 -8.23
CA LEU A 370 -10.38 -13.04 -7.60
C LEU A 370 -11.73 -13.23 -6.89
N GLU A 371 -12.25 -12.21 -6.21
CA GLU A 371 -13.58 -12.25 -5.58
C GLU A 371 -14.67 -12.52 -6.62
N ALA A 372 -14.62 -11.83 -7.77
CA ALA A 372 -15.52 -12.06 -8.90
C ALA A 372 -15.40 -13.48 -9.47
N ALA A 373 -14.18 -14.02 -9.56
CA ALA A 373 -13.94 -15.37 -10.06
C ALA A 373 -14.41 -16.47 -9.09
N LEU A 374 -14.36 -16.20 -7.78
CA LEU A 374 -14.72 -17.16 -6.73
C LEU A 374 -16.23 -17.20 -6.46
N TYR A 375 -16.95 -16.08 -6.60
CA TYR A 375 -18.37 -16.00 -6.28
C TYR A 375 -19.24 -17.08 -6.98
N PRO A 376 -19.09 -17.35 -8.30
CA PRO A 376 -19.87 -18.40 -8.97
C PRO A 376 -19.61 -19.82 -8.44
N VAL A 377 -18.42 -20.05 -7.87
CA VAL A 377 -18.01 -21.35 -7.34
C VAL A 377 -18.44 -21.53 -5.89
N ALA A 378 -18.29 -20.47 -5.08
CA ALA A 378 -18.60 -20.50 -3.65
C ALA A 378 -20.06 -20.19 -3.33
N ASN A 379 -20.79 -19.54 -4.24
CA ASN A 379 -22.14 -19.01 -4.02
C ASN A 379 -22.25 -18.12 -2.76
N ARG A 380 -21.16 -17.41 -2.46
CA ARG A 380 -21.03 -16.39 -1.41
C ARG A 380 -19.85 -15.48 -1.74
N VAL A 381 -19.84 -14.28 -1.16
CA VAL A 381 -18.65 -13.42 -1.20
C VAL A 381 -17.50 -14.14 -0.48
N VAL A 382 -16.34 -14.21 -1.12
CA VAL A 382 -15.12 -14.81 -0.56
C VAL A 382 -14.07 -13.70 -0.49
N PRO A 383 -13.91 -13.00 0.65
CA PRO A 383 -12.95 -11.90 0.74
C PRO A 383 -11.53 -12.35 0.40
N VAL A 384 -10.83 -11.53 -0.39
CA VAL A 384 -9.43 -11.77 -0.76
C VAL A 384 -8.55 -10.75 -0.03
N LEU A 385 -7.45 -11.19 0.58
CA LEU A 385 -6.48 -10.30 1.20
C LEU A 385 -5.21 -10.31 0.33
N PHE A 386 -4.97 -9.21 -0.39
CA PHE A 386 -3.70 -9.03 -1.08
C PHE A 386 -2.61 -8.61 -0.10
N VAL A 387 -1.54 -9.40 -0.01
CA VAL A 387 -0.32 -9.11 0.73
C VAL A 387 0.84 -8.94 -0.25
N ASN A 388 1.72 -7.99 -0.02
CA ASN A 388 2.75 -7.67 -1.00
C ASN A 388 4.04 -8.48 -0.76
N GLY A 389 4.70 -8.88 -1.84
CA GLY A 389 5.95 -9.65 -1.83
C GLY A 389 7.18 -8.75 -1.87
N ALA A 390 8.24 -9.21 -2.55
CA ALA A 390 9.41 -8.40 -2.86
C ALA A 390 9.11 -7.44 -4.03
N GLY A 391 8.33 -6.39 -3.73
CA GLY A 391 7.80 -5.45 -4.73
C GLY A 391 8.65 -4.20 -4.98
N GLY A 392 9.79 -4.01 -4.30
CA GLY A 392 10.58 -2.77 -4.34
C GLY A 392 11.05 -2.37 -5.75
N SER A 393 11.48 -3.34 -6.54
CA SER A 393 11.89 -3.13 -7.93
C SER A 393 10.82 -3.52 -8.96
N MET A 394 9.57 -3.73 -8.54
CA MET A 394 8.49 -4.16 -9.45
C MET A 394 7.50 -3.04 -9.74
N ALA A 395 7.19 -2.80 -11.01
CA ALA A 395 6.16 -1.88 -11.47
C ALA A 395 4.96 -2.64 -12.09
N PRO A 396 3.75 -2.06 -12.06
CA PRO A 396 2.59 -2.61 -12.76
C PRO A 396 2.76 -2.51 -14.28
N SER A 397 2.30 -3.51 -15.03
CA SER A 397 2.47 -3.60 -16.49
C SER A 397 1.30 -3.06 -17.30
N ALA A 398 0.11 -2.89 -16.69
CA ALA A 398 -1.13 -2.57 -17.39
C ALA A 398 -1.03 -1.25 -18.20
N GLY A 399 -0.55 -0.17 -17.59
CA GLY A 399 -0.40 1.13 -18.23
C GLY A 399 0.53 1.11 -19.46
N GLY A 400 1.66 0.40 -19.36
CA GLY A 400 2.61 0.21 -20.46
C GLY A 400 2.03 -0.57 -21.65
N ARG A 401 0.97 -1.35 -21.39
CA ARG A 401 0.24 -2.18 -22.38
C ARG A 401 -1.01 -1.50 -22.94
N GLY A 402 -1.26 -0.22 -22.63
CA GLY A 402 -2.39 0.52 -23.18
C GLY A 402 -3.70 0.42 -22.37
N PHE A 403 -3.62 -0.02 -21.12
CA PHE A 403 -4.75 0.02 -20.18
C PHE A 403 -4.65 1.29 -19.32
N ALA A 404 -5.45 2.30 -19.62
CA ALA A 404 -5.47 3.55 -18.89
C ALA A 404 -6.05 3.39 -17.48
N VAL A 405 -5.75 4.31 -16.57
CA VAL A 405 -6.29 4.30 -15.20
C VAL A 405 -7.75 4.76 -15.23
N PRO A 406 -8.67 4.12 -14.49
CA PRO A 406 -8.47 2.99 -13.57
C PRO A 406 -8.67 1.60 -14.20
N HIS A 407 -8.83 1.50 -15.51
CA HIS A 407 -9.07 0.22 -16.20
C HIS A 407 -7.91 -0.78 -16.05
N GLY A 408 -6.66 -0.31 -15.95
CA GLY A 408 -5.50 -1.15 -15.66
C GLY A 408 -5.63 -1.98 -14.37
N PHE A 409 -6.37 -1.50 -13.36
CA PHE A 409 -6.61 -2.27 -12.13
C PHE A 409 -7.44 -3.52 -12.42
N ALA A 410 -8.56 -3.34 -13.12
CA ALA A 410 -9.46 -4.43 -13.47
C ALA A 410 -8.80 -5.43 -14.41
N GLN A 411 -7.98 -4.96 -15.37
CA GLN A 411 -7.17 -5.81 -16.23
C GLN A 411 -6.20 -6.67 -15.42
N THR A 412 -5.44 -6.05 -14.50
CA THR A 412 -4.46 -6.75 -13.65
C THR A 412 -5.17 -7.84 -12.85
N GLY A 413 -6.30 -7.49 -12.22
CA GLY A 413 -7.10 -8.43 -11.45
C GLY A 413 -7.65 -9.60 -12.26
N HIS A 414 -8.13 -9.32 -13.48
CA HIS A 414 -8.66 -10.32 -14.39
C HIS A 414 -7.58 -11.33 -14.81
N VAL A 415 -6.43 -10.84 -15.28
CA VAL A 415 -5.31 -11.70 -15.72
C VAL A 415 -4.79 -12.53 -14.55
N TYR A 416 -4.66 -11.93 -13.36
CA TYR A 416 -4.26 -12.67 -12.17
C TYR A 416 -5.26 -13.77 -11.81
N ALA A 417 -6.56 -13.46 -11.78
CA ALA A 417 -7.60 -14.43 -11.48
C ALA A 417 -7.64 -15.59 -12.47
N GLU A 418 -7.52 -15.32 -13.78
CA GLU A 418 -7.47 -16.34 -14.83
C GLU A 418 -6.33 -17.34 -14.57
N ARG A 419 -5.15 -16.84 -14.20
CA ARG A 419 -3.96 -17.67 -13.97
C ARG A 419 -4.02 -18.43 -12.64
N MET A 420 -4.54 -17.82 -11.59
CA MET A 420 -4.50 -18.39 -10.23
C MET A 420 -5.68 -19.27 -9.89
N LEU A 421 -6.87 -19.03 -10.46
CA LEU A 421 -8.08 -19.76 -10.11
C LEU A 421 -7.95 -21.29 -10.27
N PRO A 422 -7.35 -21.84 -11.35
CA PRO A 422 -7.21 -23.30 -11.49
C PRO A 422 -6.38 -23.92 -10.35
N THR A 423 -5.27 -23.28 -9.98
CA THR A 423 -4.41 -23.73 -8.87
C THR A 423 -5.13 -23.57 -7.53
N LEU A 424 -5.76 -22.42 -7.30
CA LEU A 424 -6.52 -22.14 -6.08
C LEU A 424 -7.65 -23.16 -5.84
N LEU A 425 -8.41 -23.51 -6.88
CA LEU A 425 -9.53 -24.44 -6.77
C LEU A 425 -9.07 -25.90 -6.59
N SER A 426 -7.88 -26.26 -7.11
CA SER A 426 -7.31 -27.60 -6.98
C SER A 426 -6.43 -27.80 -5.74
N LEU A 427 -6.08 -26.72 -5.03
CA LEU A 427 -5.26 -26.75 -3.82
C LEU A 427 -5.94 -27.58 -2.72
N PRO A 428 -5.32 -28.68 -2.25
CA PRO A 428 -5.92 -29.50 -1.19
C PRO A 428 -5.94 -28.75 0.14
N THR A 429 -7.07 -28.81 0.86
CA THR A 429 -7.24 -28.17 2.17
C THR A 429 -7.40 -29.22 3.29
N LYS A 430 -6.78 -28.95 4.44
CA LYS A 430 -6.75 -29.83 5.62
C LYS A 430 -7.34 -29.13 6.84
N ALA A 431 -8.12 -29.86 7.63
CA ALA A 431 -8.66 -29.36 8.89
C ALA A 431 -7.66 -29.45 10.05
N ASP A 432 -6.72 -30.39 10.00
CA ASP A 432 -5.71 -30.63 11.04
C ASP A 432 -4.34 -30.19 10.52
N VAL A 433 -3.86 -29.05 11.01
CA VAL A 433 -2.72 -28.32 10.42
C VAL A 433 -1.79 -27.76 11.48
N VAL A 434 -0.59 -27.39 11.06
CA VAL A 434 0.33 -26.59 11.88
C VAL A 434 0.16 -25.12 11.50
N VAL A 435 -0.12 -24.27 12.48
CA VAL A 435 -0.04 -22.81 12.35
C VAL A 435 0.87 -22.30 13.44
N ARG A 436 1.95 -21.61 13.09
CA ARG A 436 2.84 -20.94 14.05
C ARG A 436 3.21 -19.57 13.54
N GLY A 437 3.37 -18.61 14.45
CA GLY A 437 3.92 -17.30 14.17
C GLY A 437 4.78 -16.85 15.34
N ARG A 438 5.87 -16.14 15.03
CA ARG A 438 6.70 -15.48 16.03
C ARG A 438 7.31 -14.22 15.44
N ALA A 439 7.16 -13.10 16.13
CA ALA A 439 7.88 -11.88 15.81
C ALA A 439 9.29 -11.89 16.43
N HIS A 440 10.24 -11.34 15.70
CA HIS A 440 11.61 -11.09 16.11
C HIS A 440 11.89 -9.61 15.94
N ARG A 441 12.12 -8.90 17.05
CA ARG A 441 12.50 -7.49 17.05
C ARG A 441 14.00 -7.30 17.28
N PHE A 442 14.57 -6.35 16.59
CA PHE A 442 16.00 -6.05 16.63
C PHE A 442 16.23 -4.54 16.44
N ALA A 443 17.41 -4.09 16.87
CA ALA A 443 17.86 -2.72 16.66
C ALA A 443 18.55 -2.58 15.29
N MET A 444 18.37 -1.43 14.67
CA MET A 444 18.96 -1.04 13.38
C MET A 444 19.83 0.21 13.58
N THR A 445 20.98 0.01 14.21
CA THR A 445 22.03 1.03 14.37
C THR A 445 23.17 0.76 13.40
N ASN A 446 24.09 1.72 13.21
CA ASN A 446 25.28 1.51 12.39
C ASN A 446 26.06 0.25 12.83
N GLU A 447 26.19 0.00 14.13
CA GLU A 447 26.87 -1.18 14.68
C GLU A 447 26.16 -2.48 14.33
N THR A 448 24.83 -2.52 14.51
CA THR A 448 24.07 -3.77 14.28
C THR A 448 23.95 -4.08 12.80
N VAL A 449 23.88 -3.04 11.96
CA VAL A 449 23.95 -3.15 10.50
C VAL A 449 25.33 -3.66 10.07
N GLY A 450 26.39 -3.16 10.70
CA GLY A 450 27.77 -3.65 10.54
C GLY A 450 28.76 -2.60 10.05
N TYR A 451 28.46 -1.30 10.21
CA TYR A 451 29.37 -0.19 9.95
C TYR A 451 30.34 0.02 11.12
N ALA A 452 31.61 0.29 10.79
CA ALA A 452 32.57 0.83 11.76
C ALA A 452 32.46 2.36 11.86
N PRO A 453 32.88 2.98 12.97
CA PRO A 453 32.96 4.43 13.09
C PRO A 453 33.78 5.03 11.93
N GLY A 454 33.26 6.08 11.28
CA GLY A 454 33.88 6.71 10.13
C GLY A 454 33.84 5.92 8.81
N GLU A 455 33.22 4.74 8.76
CA GLU A 455 33.13 3.95 7.51
C GLU A 455 32.10 4.53 6.53
N TRP A 456 30.94 4.92 7.03
CA TRP A 456 29.90 5.57 6.23
C TRP A 456 29.70 7.01 6.68
N THR A 457 30.23 7.93 5.87
CA THR A 457 30.28 9.35 6.20
C THR A 457 29.75 10.20 5.07
N ASN A 458 29.25 11.39 5.42
CA ASN A 458 28.80 12.39 4.45
C ASN A 458 29.84 13.51 4.33
N GLY A 459 30.14 13.95 3.10
CA GLY A 459 31.21 14.89 2.75
C GLY A 459 31.02 16.37 3.19
N GLY A 460 30.10 16.63 4.12
CA GLY A 460 29.84 17.96 4.70
C GLY A 460 30.86 18.36 5.77
N GLN A 461 30.95 19.67 6.07
CA GLN A 461 31.66 20.11 7.27
C GLN A 461 30.86 19.70 8.50
N PRO A 462 31.52 19.19 9.57
CA PRO A 462 30.88 19.06 10.87
C PRO A 462 30.19 20.38 11.26
N PRO A 463 28.97 20.33 11.80
CA PRO A 463 28.26 19.14 12.27
C PRO A 463 27.35 18.44 11.25
N PHE A 464 27.23 19.00 10.04
CA PHE A 464 26.28 18.51 9.00
C PHE A 464 26.88 17.44 8.07
N GLY A 465 28.14 17.06 8.32
CA GLY A 465 28.80 15.91 7.71
C GLY A 465 29.53 15.10 8.78
N GLY A 466 30.20 14.02 8.35
CA GLY A 466 30.69 12.96 9.24
C GLY A 466 29.77 11.74 9.23
N ASP A 467 29.83 10.93 10.28
CA ASP A 467 29.12 9.65 10.36
C ASP A 467 27.61 9.81 10.12
N VAL A 468 27.09 8.95 9.26
CA VAL A 468 25.66 8.89 8.94
C VAL A 468 24.97 8.05 10.02
N THR A 469 24.94 8.55 11.26
CA THR A 469 24.61 7.78 12.47
C THR A 469 23.28 7.03 12.42
N TYR A 470 22.23 7.69 11.93
CA TYR A 470 20.88 7.13 11.86
C TYR A 470 20.45 6.78 10.42
N GLY A 471 21.40 6.68 9.49
CA GLY A 471 21.13 6.51 8.08
C GLY A 471 20.92 7.82 7.30
N GLY A 472 20.59 7.69 6.02
CA GLY A 472 20.36 8.82 5.13
C GLY A 472 19.41 8.52 3.97
N LEU A 473 18.98 9.58 3.27
CA LEU A 473 18.15 9.53 2.08
C LEU A 473 18.78 10.36 0.96
N ASN A 474 18.31 10.12 -0.26
CA ASN A 474 18.86 10.65 -1.50
C ASN A 474 20.37 10.41 -1.58
N CYS A 475 20.79 9.17 -1.36
CA CYS A 475 22.19 8.77 -1.44
C CYS A 475 22.61 8.59 -2.90
N PHE A 476 22.84 9.72 -3.57
CA PHE A 476 23.10 9.76 -5.01
C PHE A 476 24.54 9.39 -5.35
N THR A 477 24.69 8.80 -6.54
CA THR A 477 25.98 8.54 -7.16
C THR A 477 26.37 9.71 -8.05
N ARG A 478 27.67 10.06 -8.10
CA ARG A 478 28.21 10.91 -9.17
C ARG A 478 28.10 10.11 -10.48
N ASP A 479 27.70 10.75 -11.57
CA ASP A 479 27.60 10.17 -12.92
C ASP A 479 28.79 9.22 -13.17
N TYR A 480 28.52 7.90 -13.15
CA TYR A 480 29.52 6.90 -13.48
C TYR A 480 29.59 6.76 -15.00
N ASP A 481 30.76 6.99 -15.57
CA ASP A 481 31.07 6.47 -16.88
C ASP A 481 31.21 4.95 -16.72
N ASP A 482 30.34 4.19 -17.38
CA ASP A 482 30.43 2.73 -17.41
C ASP A 482 31.76 2.37 -18.12
N ASP A 483 32.76 1.90 -17.37
CA ASP A 483 34.13 1.61 -17.82
C ASP A 483 34.22 0.45 -18.87
N GLY A 484 33.13 0.18 -19.57
CA GLY A 484 33.02 -0.74 -20.70
C GLY A 484 32.60 -2.17 -20.35
N ALA A 485 32.43 -2.50 -19.06
CA ALA A 485 31.93 -3.79 -18.59
C ALA A 485 30.56 -3.62 -17.90
N PRO A 486 29.46 -4.14 -18.48
CA PRO A 486 28.12 -3.99 -17.91
C PRO A 486 28.09 -4.40 -16.44
N TYR A 487 27.52 -3.53 -15.62
CA TYR A 487 27.30 -3.74 -14.19
C TYR A 487 28.57 -3.82 -13.31
N ALA A 488 29.75 -3.51 -13.84
CA ALA A 488 31.01 -3.59 -13.08
C ALA A 488 31.35 -2.33 -12.26
N GLY A 489 30.94 -1.14 -12.72
CA GLY A 489 31.19 0.11 -11.98
C GLY A 489 30.33 0.23 -10.72
N HIS A 490 30.90 0.63 -9.60
CA HIS A 490 30.14 0.86 -8.37
C HIS A 490 30.92 1.83 -7.48
N LEU A 491 30.24 2.50 -6.56
CA LEU A 491 30.88 3.30 -5.53
C LEU A 491 31.57 2.45 -4.47
N GLY A 492 32.57 3.01 -3.80
CA GLY A 492 32.95 2.61 -2.45
C GLY A 492 31.91 3.07 -1.42
N THR A 493 31.80 2.35 -0.30
CA THR A 493 30.94 2.74 0.84
C THR A 493 31.27 4.17 1.33
N ASP A 494 32.55 4.56 1.30
CA ASP A 494 33.05 5.88 1.67
C ASP A 494 32.80 6.97 0.61
N GLU A 495 32.42 6.57 -0.61
CA GLU A 495 32.07 7.48 -1.70
C GLU A 495 30.56 7.75 -1.76
N MET A 496 29.74 6.93 -1.09
CA MET A 496 28.29 7.09 -1.02
C MET A 496 27.91 8.30 -0.16
N THR A 497 27.49 9.38 -0.82
CA THR A 497 27.14 10.64 -0.19
C THR A 497 25.61 10.80 -0.16
N CYS A 498 25.04 11.01 1.03
CA CYS A 498 23.60 11.21 1.17
C CYS A 498 23.22 12.69 1.13
N GLY A 499 22.24 13.03 0.29
CA GLY A 499 21.69 14.38 0.23
C GLY A 499 21.04 14.80 1.55
N ILE A 500 20.56 13.82 2.33
CA ILE A 500 19.89 14.05 3.61
C ILE A 500 20.39 13.01 4.63
N SER A 501 21.01 13.45 5.72
CA SER A 501 21.36 12.59 6.85
C SER A 501 20.36 12.76 8.00
N PHE A 502 19.81 11.67 8.53
CA PHE A 502 18.75 11.72 9.57
C PHE A 502 19.16 12.53 10.80
N HIS A 503 20.40 12.38 11.28
CA HIS A 503 20.89 13.13 12.44
C HIS A 503 20.85 14.65 12.24
N THR A 504 20.96 15.15 11.01
CA THR A 504 21.00 16.59 10.74
C THR A 504 19.62 17.23 10.95
N PHE A 505 18.56 16.64 10.41
CA PHE A 505 17.23 17.24 10.44
C PHE A 505 16.36 16.75 11.61
N LEU A 506 16.77 15.68 12.30
CA LEU A 506 16.19 15.28 13.58
C LEU A 506 16.88 15.95 14.77
N PHE A 507 17.76 16.93 14.55
CA PHE A 507 18.54 17.57 15.60
C PHE A 507 19.26 16.55 16.51
N ASN A 508 19.83 15.53 15.87
CA ASN A 508 20.47 14.36 16.44
C ASN A 508 19.59 13.44 17.34
N HIS A 509 18.27 13.63 17.35
CA HIS A 509 17.36 12.70 18.02
C HIS A 509 17.27 11.38 17.23
N PRO A 510 17.33 10.22 17.91
CA PRO A 510 17.28 8.92 17.26
C PRO A 510 15.85 8.57 16.83
N PRO A 511 15.60 8.36 15.52
CA PRO A 511 14.27 8.01 15.03
C PRO A 511 13.98 6.53 15.30
N SER A 512 13.21 6.19 16.35
CA SER A 512 12.97 4.76 16.67
C SER A 512 12.25 4.02 15.54
N VAL A 513 11.44 4.72 14.75
CA VAL A 513 10.81 4.20 13.51
C VAL A 513 11.80 3.65 12.47
N PHE A 514 13.08 4.06 12.52
CA PHE A 514 14.13 3.49 11.67
C PHE A 514 15.18 2.71 12.47
N GLN A 515 15.40 3.04 13.74
CA GLN A 515 16.41 2.42 14.59
C GLN A 515 15.95 1.09 15.22
N ARG A 516 14.70 0.69 14.97
CA ARG A 516 14.15 -0.62 15.35
C ARG A 516 13.40 -1.19 14.19
N ALA A 517 13.39 -2.51 14.13
CA ALA A 517 12.58 -3.22 13.15
C ALA A 517 12.11 -4.56 13.69
N GLN A 518 11.17 -5.17 12.97
CA GLN A 518 10.68 -6.49 13.30
C GLN A 518 10.43 -7.35 12.07
N ILE A 519 10.74 -8.63 12.22
CA ILE A 519 10.52 -9.70 11.24
C ILE A 519 9.69 -10.77 11.92
N SER A 520 8.60 -11.20 11.29
CA SER A 520 7.80 -12.34 11.75
C SER A 520 8.11 -13.55 10.89
N ALA A 521 8.34 -14.70 11.54
CA ALA A 521 8.44 -15.99 10.88
C ALA A 521 7.18 -16.79 11.15
N LEU A 522 6.59 -17.35 10.09
CA LEU A 522 5.33 -18.10 10.13
C LEU A 522 5.50 -19.48 9.48
N ASP A 523 4.89 -20.49 10.09
CA ASP A 523 4.75 -21.83 9.51
C ASP A 523 3.26 -22.12 9.29
N LEU A 524 2.86 -22.22 8.02
CA LEU A 524 1.49 -22.49 7.58
C LEU A 524 1.45 -23.88 6.93
N ASP A 525 1.37 -24.93 7.75
CA ASP A 525 1.38 -26.34 7.34
C ASP A 525 2.60 -26.72 6.46
N GLY A 526 3.78 -26.24 6.87
CA GLY A 526 5.06 -26.46 6.20
C GLY A 526 5.34 -25.48 5.04
N LEU A 527 4.52 -24.45 4.87
CA LEU A 527 4.88 -23.27 4.08
C LEU A 527 5.56 -22.25 5.01
N ALA A 528 6.82 -21.94 4.74
CA ALA A 528 7.57 -20.91 5.46
C ALA A 528 7.20 -19.52 4.93
N VAL A 529 6.78 -18.61 5.79
CA VAL A 529 6.59 -17.20 5.43
C VAL A 529 7.43 -16.32 6.35
N VAL A 530 8.17 -15.38 5.78
CA VAL A 530 8.97 -14.42 6.55
C VAL A 530 8.55 -13.01 6.14
N THR A 531 8.16 -12.17 7.10
CA THR A 531 7.77 -10.78 6.85
C THR A 531 8.99 -9.87 6.88
N LEU A 532 9.06 -8.87 6.02
CA LEU A 532 10.20 -7.95 5.99
C LEU A 532 9.74 -6.48 6.08
N PRO A 533 10.50 -5.65 6.81
CA PRO A 533 10.10 -4.29 7.18
C PRO A 533 10.47 -3.28 6.09
N GLY A 534 9.89 -3.36 4.90
CA GLY A 534 10.18 -2.39 3.82
C GLY A 534 9.91 -2.90 2.40
N GLU A 535 10.47 -2.17 1.43
CA GLU A 535 10.34 -2.41 0.00
C GLU A 535 11.53 -3.24 -0.50
N LEU A 536 11.40 -4.55 -0.45
CA LEU A 536 12.47 -5.45 -0.88
C LEU A 536 12.56 -5.47 -2.38
N THR A 537 13.76 -5.27 -2.91
CA THR A 537 14.02 -5.69 -4.28
C THR A 537 13.99 -7.21 -4.38
N MET A 538 13.67 -7.73 -5.55
CA MET A 538 13.55 -9.16 -5.79
C MET A 538 14.86 -9.91 -5.49
N GLU A 539 15.99 -9.24 -5.69
CA GLU A 539 17.33 -9.76 -5.42
C GLU A 539 17.59 -9.96 -3.92
N LEU A 540 17.19 -8.99 -3.09
CA LEU A 540 17.24 -9.17 -1.64
C LEU A 540 16.32 -10.32 -1.23
N GLY A 541 15.13 -10.39 -1.83
CA GLY A 541 14.19 -11.48 -1.62
C GLY A 541 14.83 -12.85 -1.91
N TRP A 542 15.52 -12.99 -3.03
CA TRP A 542 16.25 -14.23 -3.33
C TRP A 542 17.39 -14.50 -2.36
N GLY A 543 18.17 -13.47 -1.99
CA GLY A 543 19.25 -13.58 -1.02
C GLY A 543 18.78 -14.13 0.34
N ILE A 544 17.61 -13.68 0.82
CA ILE A 544 17.00 -14.17 2.06
C ILE A 544 16.56 -15.63 1.90
N ALA A 545 15.84 -15.98 0.82
CA ALA A 545 15.37 -17.34 0.58
C ALA A 545 16.55 -18.34 0.48
N ALA A 546 17.62 -17.96 -0.21
CA ALA A 546 18.84 -18.76 -0.33
C ALA A 546 19.56 -18.91 1.02
N ALA A 547 19.60 -17.86 1.84
CA ALA A 547 20.17 -17.91 3.19
C ALA A 547 19.36 -18.84 4.11
N LEU A 548 18.03 -18.75 4.09
CA LEU A 548 17.14 -19.66 4.83
C LEU A 548 17.33 -21.12 4.41
N GLN A 549 17.48 -21.38 3.10
CA GLN A 549 17.79 -22.72 2.61
C GLN A 549 19.12 -23.24 3.16
N ARG A 550 20.20 -22.46 3.06
CA ARG A 550 21.53 -22.89 3.50
C ARG A 550 21.66 -23.05 5.01
N GLN A 551 21.06 -22.14 5.77
CA GLN A 551 21.30 -22.04 7.21
C GLN A 551 20.21 -22.68 8.06
N ALA A 552 19.00 -22.82 7.52
CA ALA A 552 17.86 -23.38 8.24
C ALA A 552 17.14 -24.51 7.49
N GLY A 553 17.62 -24.91 6.31
CA GLY A 553 17.06 -26.03 5.54
C GLY A 553 15.66 -25.75 4.98
N VAL A 554 15.25 -24.48 4.87
CA VAL A 554 13.96 -24.09 4.29
C VAL A 554 14.01 -24.30 2.78
N ASP A 555 13.03 -25.02 2.24
CA ASP A 555 12.90 -25.21 0.81
C ASP A 555 12.39 -23.91 0.15
N PRO A 556 13.13 -23.30 -0.80
CA PRO A 556 12.70 -22.07 -1.47
C PRO A 556 11.35 -22.18 -2.20
N SER A 557 11.00 -23.37 -2.72
CA SER A 557 9.71 -23.65 -3.36
C SER A 557 8.53 -23.67 -2.36
N ARG A 558 8.85 -23.84 -1.08
CA ARG A 558 7.92 -23.80 0.05
C ARG A 558 8.22 -22.63 0.99
N SER A 559 8.70 -21.53 0.43
CA SER A 559 8.92 -20.30 1.18
C SER A 559 8.43 -19.07 0.41
N PHE A 560 7.87 -18.11 1.14
CA PHE A 560 7.46 -16.83 0.60
C PHE A 560 7.94 -15.69 1.50
N LEU A 561 8.29 -14.57 0.88
CA LEU A 561 8.70 -13.36 1.60
C LEU A 561 7.62 -12.31 1.44
N LEU A 562 7.16 -11.78 2.56
CA LEU A 562 6.06 -10.83 2.63
C LEU A 562 6.67 -9.46 2.97
N GLY A 563 6.85 -8.60 1.96
CA GLY A 563 7.36 -7.24 2.15
C GLY A 563 6.29 -6.31 2.75
N PHE A 564 6.65 -5.05 3.00
CA PHE A 564 5.69 -4.03 3.46
C PHE A 564 4.89 -4.48 4.70
N ALA A 565 5.55 -5.18 5.62
CA ALA A 565 4.88 -5.82 6.72
C ALA A 565 5.56 -5.58 8.06
N ASN A 566 4.70 -5.36 9.05
CA ASN A 566 4.97 -5.06 10.44
C ASN A 566 5.71 -3.74 10.69
N ASP A 567 6.47 -3.24 9.71
CA ASP A 567 7.25 -2.03 9.78
C ASP A 567 7.72 -1.57 8.38
N HIS A 568 8.41 -0.42 8.28
CA HIS A 568 8.93 0.10 7.01
C HIS A 568 10.24 0.88 7.12
N LEU A 569 11.29 0.29 6.53
CA LEU A 569 12.66 0.85 6.43
C LEU A 569 12.97 1.35 5.00
N MET A 570 11.94 1.77 4.27
CA MET A 570 12.05 2.19 2.86
C MET A 570 12.60 1.06 1.98
N TYR A 571 13.44 1.36 1.00
CA TYR A 571 13.97 0.38 0.06
C TYR A 571 15.09 -0.45 0.65
N LEU A 572 15.08 -1.73 0.31
CA LEU A 572 15.99 -2.71 0.87
C LEU A 572 16.66 -3.50 -0.25
N LEU A 573 17.99 -3.37 -0.34
CA LEU A 573 18.82 -3.97 -1.40
C LEU A 573 19.96 -4.77 -0.77
N PRO A 574 20.40 -5.88 -1.39
CA PRO A 574 21.54 -6.63 -0.90
C PRO A 574 22.85 -5.90 -1.21
N THR A 575 23.89 -6.03 -0.38
CA THR A 575 25.23 -5.53 -0.76
C THR A 575 25.74 -6.29 -1.99
N THR A 576 25.57 -7.62 -1.97
CA THR A 576 25.96 -8.54 -3.03
C THR A 576 24.95 -9.67 -3.17
N LEU A 577 24.85 -10.26 -4.36
CA LEU A 577 24.03 -11.45 -4.60
C LEU A 577 24.88 -12.56 -5.23
N ASN A 578 25.62 -13.27 -4.38
CA ASN A 578 26.53 -14.37 -4.79
C ASN A 578 25.83 -15.73 -4.78
N GLU A 579 24.56 -15.75 -5.20
CA GLU A 579 23.70 -16.93 -5.13
C GLU A 579 23.59 -17.63 -6.49
N PRO A 580 23.35 -18.96 -6.50
CA PRO A 580 22.98 -19.64 -7.74
C PRO A 580 21.66 -19.09 -8.27
N SER A 581 21.30 -19.46 -9.50
CA SER A 581 19.97 -19.16 -10.04
C SER A 581 18.88 -19.67 -9.09
N PRO A 582 17.79 -18.90 -8.92
CA PRO A 582 16.59 -19.42 -8.29
C PRO A 582 16.15 -20.76 -8.91
N PRO A 583 15.69 -21.73 -8.10
CA PRO A 583 15.35 -23.06 -8.59
C PRO A 583 14.00 -23.12 -9.33
N TRP A 584 13.21 -22.03 -9.34
CA TRP A 584 11.89 -21.99 -9.95
C TRP A 584 11.93 -21.63 -11.44
N PRO A 585 10.98 -22.16 -12.26
CA PRO A 585 10.98 -22.02 -13.71
C PRO A 585 10.81 -20.60 -14.25
N GLY A 586 10.42 -19.63 -13.42
CA GLY A 586 10.18 -18.24 -13.84
C GLY A 586 11.42 -17.37 -14.03
N TYR A 587 12.61 -17.82 -13.60
CA TYR A 587 13.85 -17.06 -13.77
C TYR A 587 14.54 -17.38 -15.10
N THR A 588 14.74 -16.37 -15.96
CA THR A 588 15.33 -16.54 -17.30
C THR A 588 16.76 -15.97 -17.45
N GLY A 589 17.30 -15.35 -16.39
CA GLY A 589 18.62 -14.73 -16.40
C GLY A 589 19.80 -15.71 -16.19
N PRO A 590 21.05 -15.27 -16.47
CA PRO A 590 22.26 -15.93 -15.99
C PRO A 590 22.25 -16.04 -14.45
N PRO A 591 22.92 -17.03 -13.83
CA PRO A 591 23.00 -17.10 -12.37
C PRO A 591 23.46 -15.77 -11.75
N PRO A 592 22.84 -15.28 -10.67
CA PRO A 592 23.25 -14.03 -10.03
C PRO A 592 24.74 -14.00 -9.68
N SER A 593 25.29 -15.14 -9.22
CA SER A 593 26.72 -15.34 -8.96
C SER A 593 27.65 -15.18 -10.18
N SER A 594 27.12 -15.03 -11.39
CA SER A 594 27.91 -14.82 -12.62
C SER A 594 28.14 -13.34 -12.96
N TYR A 595 27.39 -12.43 -12.32
CA TYR A 595 27.58 -11.00 -12.47
C TYR A 595 28.77 -10.49 -11.64
N PRO A 596 29.32 -9.30 -11.96
CA PRO A 596 30.31 -8.65 -11.11
C PRO A 596 29.81 -8.50 -9.66
N PRO A 597 30.72 -8.50 -8.66
CA PRO A 597 30.38 -8.09 -7.31
C PRO A 597 29.66 -6.73 -7.34
N PHE A 598 28.65 -6.57 -6.46
CA PHE A 598 27.84 -5.35 -6.35
C PHE A 598 26.92 -5.03 -7.53
N ALA A 599 26.74 -5.91 -8.53
CA ALA A 599 25.82 -5.65 -9.65
C ALA A 599 24.38 -5.33 -9.25
N PHE A 600 23.94 -5.83 -8.08
CA PHE A 600 22.61 -5.60 -7.51
C PHE A 600 22.60 -4.62 -6.33
N SER A 601 23.77 -4.11 -5.95
CA SER A 601 24.01 -3.27 -4.77
C SER A 601 23.33 -1.90 -4.88
N PRO A 602 23.01 -1.24 -3.76
CA PRO A 602 22.71 0.19 -3.78
C PRO A 602 23.91 1.04 -4.22
N LEU A 603 25.14 0.52 -4.18
CA LEU A 603 26.34 1.21 -4.70
C LEU A 603 26.31 1.44 -6.24
N ARG A 604 25.31 0.87 -6.92
CA ARG A 604 25.01 1.10 -8.34
C ARG A 604 24.13 2.33 -8.58
N GLY A 605 23.54 2.90 -7.54
CA GLY A 605 22.52 3.94 -7.65
C GLY A 605 21.18 3.41 -8.16
N GLY A 606 20.36 4.36 -8.63
CA GLY A 606 18.96 4.14 -8.95
C GLY A 606 18.04 4.59 -7.81
N TYR A 607 16.75 4.72 -8.10
CA TYR A 607 15.79 5.26 -7.15
C TYR A 607 15.70 4.44 -5.85
N GLU A 608 15.69 3.10 -5.98
CA GLU A 608 15.67 2.18 -4.85
C GLU A 608 16.92 2.35 -3.97
N ALA A 609 18.09 2.60 -4.58
CA ALA A 609 19.33 2.81 -3.85
C ALA A 609 19.34 4.16 -3.12
N ASP A 610 18.85 5.21 -3.78
CA ASP A 610 18.80 6.57 -3.24
C ASP A 610 17.96 6.64 -1.95
N THR A 611 17.05 5.70 -1.75
CA THR A 611 16.11 5.63 -0.63
C THR A 611 16.38 4.46 0.33
N SER A 612 17.54 3.80 0.21
CA SER A 612 18.02 2.79 1.16
C SER A 612 18.61 3.47 2.41
N ILE A 613 17.83 3.50 3.50
CA ILE A 613 18.17 4.23 4.74
C ILE A 613 19.52 3.80 5.33
N PHE A 614 19.87 2.53 5.21
CA PHE A 614 21.06 1.93 5.81
C PHE A 614 22.14 1.56 4.78
N GLY A 615 22.12 2.22 3.62
CA GLY A 615 23.16 2.07 2.63
C GLY A 615 23.29 0.66 2.07
N ASP A 616 24.53 0.26 1.81
CA ASP A 616 24.89 -1.05 1.26
C ASP A 616 24.72 -2.18 2.26
N LYS A 617 25.03 -1.99 3.54
CA LYS A 617 24.99 -3.06 4.54
C LYS A 617 23.59 -3.37 5.08
N GLY A 618 22.61 -2.51 4.83
CA GLY A 618 21.24 -2.66 5.33
C GLY A 618 20.59 -3.99 4.96
N GLY A 619 20.64 -4.39 3.68
CA GLY A 619 20.05 -5.66 3.24
C GLY A 619 20.76 -6.88 3.82
N ASP A 620 22.08 -6.85 3.96
CA ASP A 620 22.86 -7.95 4.53
C ASP A 620 22.53 -8.16 6.02
N ALA A 621 22.22 -7.08 6.75
CA ALA A 621 21.71 -7.17 8.11
C ALA A 621 20.37 -7.89 8.14
N LEU A 622 19.43 -7.51 7.27
CA LEU A 622 18.12 -8.14 7.20
C LEU A 622 18.16 -9.61 6.76
N ILE A 623 19.12 -10.02 5.92
CA ILE A 623 19.36 -11.45 5.63
C ILE A 623 19.69 -12.21 6.92
N ARG A 624 20.55 -11.66 7.78
CA ARG A 624 20.90 -12.29 9.07
C ARG A 624 19.68 -12.37 9.98
N GLU A 625 18.96 -11.26 10.15
CA GLU A 625 17.81 -11.19 11.05
C GLU A 625 16.63 -12.05 10.58
N ALA A 626 16.45 -12.24 9.27
CA ALA A 626 15.46 -13.16 8.71
C ALA A 626 15.75 -14.63 9.07
N VAL A 627 17.03 -15.04 9.00
CA VAL A 627 17.46 -16.38 9.44
C VAL A 627 17.26 -16.55 10.94
N VAL A 628 17.61 -15.54 11.73
CA VAL A 628 17.40 -15.55 13.19
C VAL A 628 15.92 -15.65 13.54
N ALA A 629 15.04 -14.91 12.87
CA ALA A 629 13.60 -14.98 13.07
C ALA A 629 13.06 -16.40 12.82
N TRP A 630 13.48 -17.04 11.73
CA TRP A 630 13.09 -18.42 11.43
C TRP A 630 13.64 -19.44 12.43
N GLN A 631 14.90 -19.31 12.85
CA GLN A 631 15.48 -20.18 13.89
C GLN A 631 14.73 -20.04 15.21
N ARG A 632 14.39 -18.81 15.60
CA ARG A 632 13.58 -18.52 16.80
C ARG A 632 12.18 -19.11 16.75
N LEU A 633 11.58 -19.29 15.58
CA LEU A 633 10.30 -19.99 15.46
C LEU A 633 10.43 -21.48 15.85
N ASN A 634 11.60 -22.07 15.66
CA ASN A 634 11.84 -23.51 15.83
C ASN A 634 12.59 -23.87 17.13
N ASP A 635 13.36 -22.94 17.70
CA ASP A 635 14.15 -23.18 18.91
C ASP A 635 13.49 -22.60 20.16
N ASP A 636 13.47 -23.40 21.23
CA ASP A 636 13.12 -22.96 22.61
C ASP A 636 14.27 -22.20 23.30
N ALA A 637 15.33 -21.85 22.57
CA ALA A 637 16.49 -21.19 23.13
C ALA A 637 16.08 -19.85 23.79
N PRO A 638 16.59 -19.53 24.99
CA PRO A 638 16.33 -18.25 25.61
C PRO A 638 16.82 -17.14 24.69
N ALA A 639 15.93 -16.20 24.38
CA ALA A 639 16.21 -15.12 23.44
C ALA A 639 17.47 -14.34 23.85
N SER A 640 18.35 -14.05 22.89
CA SER A 640 19.19 -12.85 23.01
C SER A 640 18.28 -11.65 23.30
N LYS A 641 18.79 -10.65 24.02
CA LYS A 641 18.02 -9.46 24.45
C LYS A 641 17.33 -8.84 23.22
N GLU A 642 16.06 -9.17 23.04
CA GLU A 642 15.25 -8.72 21.92
C GLU A 642 14.91 -7.26 22.13
N ALA A 643 14.92 -6.47 21.07
CA ALA A 643 14.43 -5.10 21.17
C ALA A 643 12.95 -5.11 21.62
N ALA A 644 12.58 -4.13 22.45
CA ALA A 644 11.20 -3.90 22.78
C ALA A 644 10.39 -3.50 21.53
N PRO A 645 9.04 -3.58 21.58
CA PRO A 645 8.24 -3.07 20.48
C PRO A 645 8.53 -1.57 20.26
N ALA A 646 8.40 -1.10 19.02
CA ALA A 646 8.54 0.32 18.74
C ALA A 646 7.37 1.06 19.38
N VAL A 647 7.68 1.98 20.29
CA VAL A 647 6.73 2.86 20.96
C VAL A 647 7.22 4.28 20.76
N TYR A 648 6.31 5.15 20.31
CA TYR A 648 6.59 6.56 20.15
C TYR A 648 5.82 7.37 21.19
N SER A 649 6.30 8.59 21.47
CA SER A 649 5.54 9.50 22.35
C SER A 649 4.40 10.13 21.55
N PRO A 650 3.14 10.06 22.03
CA PRO A 650 2.01 10.64 21.31
C PRO A 650 2.18 12.12 21.02
N ASP A 651 1.87 12.52 19.78
CA ASP A 651 1.88 13.93 19.39
C ASP A 651 0.53 14.59 19.74
N VAL A 652 0.50 15.32 20.86
CA VAL A 652 -0.71 15.97 21.36
C VAL A 652 -0.90 17.32 20.69
N LYS A 653 -1.27 17.30 19.39
CA LYS A 653 -1.80 18.48 18.68
C LYS A 653 -3.28 18.68 19.04
N PRO A 654 -3.81 19.93 19.03
CA PRO A 654 -5.24 20.15 19.16
C PRO A 654 -6.02 19.36 18.10
N PRO A 655 -7.20 18.80 18.44
CA PRO A 655 -8.06 18.12 17.48
C PRO A 655 -8.38 19.04 16.30
N ILE A 656 -8.43 18.46 15.10
CA ILE A 656 -8.87 19.20 13.90
C ILE A 656 -10.33 19.61 14.10
N PRO A 657 -10.69 20.91 13.92
CA PRO A 657 -12.07 21.35 13.99
C PRO A 657 -12.95 20.60 12.99
N VAL A 658 -14.14 20.22 13.45
CA VAL A 658 -15.16 19.55 12.65
C VAL A 658 -16.31 20.51 12.44
N ASP A 659 -16.66 20.79 11.19
CA ASP A 659 -17.77 21.69 10.87
C ASP A 659 -19.12 21.06 11.25
N ASP A 660 -19.99 21.85 11.87
CA ASP A 660 -21.39 21.45 12.07
C ASP A 660 -22.17 21.56 10.75
N THR A 661 -23.04 20.60 10.48
CA THR A 661 -23.98 20.66 9.35
C THR A 661 -25.41 20.70 9.89
N PRO A 662 -26.23 21.70 9.50
CA PRO A 662 -27.63 21.73 9.88
C PRO A 662 -28.36 20.46 9.43
N VAL A 663 -29.10 19.81 10.33
CA VAL A 663 -29.73 18.50 10.06
C VAL A 663 -30.77 18.60 8.96
N GLU A 664 -31.42 19.75 8.80
CA GLU A 664 -32.35 20.05 7.71
C GLU A 664 -31.68 20.14 6.33
N ARG A 665 -30.36 20.37 6.29
CA ARG A 665 -29.54 20.36 5.07
C ARG A 665 -28.94 18.98 4.79
N ALA A 666 -28.74 18.16 5.82
CA ALA A 666 -28.20 16.81 5.68
C ALA A 666 -29.09 15.94 4.76
N GLY A 667 -28.51 15.43 3.68
CA GLY A 667 -29.20 14.68 2.63
C GLY A 667 -29.96 15.55 1.61
N ALA A 668 -29.87 16.88 1.67
CA ALA A 668 -30.54 17.75 0.70
C ALA A 668 -29.89 17.61 -0.68
N ILE A 669 -30.65 17.08 -1.65
CA ILE A 669 -30.18 16.88 -3.02
C ILE A 669 -30.01 18.23 -3.72
N VAL A 670 -28.78 18.50 -4.16
CA VAL A 670 -28.38 19.69 -4.93
C VAL A 670 -28.45 19.39 -6.44
N VAL A 671 -27.99 18.20 -6.84
CA VAL A 671 -28.07 17.70 -8.22
C VAL A 671 -28.71 16.32 -8.18
N SER A 672 -29.94 16.20 -8.69
CA SER A 672 -30.68 14.93 -8.73
C SER A 672 -30.28 14.09 -9.93
N LEU A 673 -30.40 12.77 -9.78
CA LEU A 673 -30.43 11.87 -10.94
C LEU A 673 -31.65 12.19 -11.83
N PRO A 674 -31.52 12.09 -13.16
CA PRO A 674 -32.64 12.17 -14.08
C PRO A 674 -33.57 10.95 -13.91
N ALA A 675 -34.82 11.08 -14.36
CA ALA A 675 -35.81 10.01 -14.31
C ALA A 675 -35.45 8.79 -15.19
N SER A 676 -34.49 8.93 -16.09
CA SER A 676 -33.95 7.84 -16.88
C SER A 676 -32.44 7.99 -17.06
N LEU A 677 -31.71 6.88 -16.93
CA LEU A 677 -30.26 6.80 -17.03
C LEU A 677 -29.86 5.84 -18.14
N ALA A 678 -28.99 6.31 -19.04
CA ALA A 678 -28.33 5.44 -20.00
C ALA A 678 -27.17 4.69 -19.31
N ARG A 679 -27.01 3.41 -19.64
CA ARG A 679 -25.84 2.63 -19.18
C ARG A 679 -24.54 3.28 -19.66
N ARG A 680 -23.45 3.07 -18.91
CA ARG A 680 -22.10 3.59 -19.23
C ARG A 680 -22.00 5.11 -19.36
N THR A 681 -23.00 5.85 -18.90
CA THR A 681 -22.97 7.32 -18.85
C THR A 681 -22.76 7.76 -17.41
N PRO A 682 -21.59 8.32 -17.08
CA PRO A 682 -21.33 8.82 -15.73
C PRO A 682 -22.36 9.90 -15.39
N THR A 683 -23.13 9.70 -14.33
CA THR A 683 -24.18 10.63 -13.93
C THR A 683 -24.03 11.04 -12.47
N PRO A 684 -23.82 12.33 -12.16
CA PRO A 684 -23.59 12.78 -10.79
C PRO A 684 -24.90 12.89 -10.01
N LEU A 685 -24.86 12.43 -8.75
CA LEU A 685 -25.76 12.80 -7.67
C LEU A 685 -24.97 13.67 -6.69
N THR A 686 -25.40 14.92 -6.48
CA THR A 686 -24.77 15.80 -5.49
C THR A 686 -25.77 16.15 -4.40
N PHE A 687 -25.36 16.09 -3.14
CA PHE A 687 -26.16 16.47 -1.98
C PHE A 687 -25.29 17.03 -0.86
N GLU A 688 -25.92 17.63 0.13
CA GLU A 688 -25.24 18.15 1.31
C GLU A 688 -25.13 17.08 2.40
N GLY A 689 -23.93 16.86 2.93
CA GLY A 689 -23.64 15.86 3.96
C GLY A 689 -22.74 16.43 5.04
N GLY A 690 -22.17 15.56 5.86
CA GLY A 690 -21.30 15.98 6.97
C GLY A 690 -19.91 16.39 6.54
N ASP A 691 -19.19 16.98 7.50
CA ASP A 691 -17.74 17.16 7.41
C ASP A 691 -17.03 15.82 7.16
N VAL A 692 -15.97 15.87 6.36
CA VAL A 692 -15.11 14.72 6.04
C VAL A 692 -14.57 13.99 7.27
N ALA A 693 -14.43 14.67 8.42
CA ALA A 693 -14.03 14.07 9.69
C ALA A 693 -15.08 13.11 10.28
N VAL A 694 -16.36 13.33 9.95
CA VAL A 694 -17.53 12.59 10.45
C VAL A 694 -17.94 11.50 9.46
N GLU A 695 -17.94 11.85 8.18
CA GLU A 695 -18.30 10.93 7.10
C GLU A 695 -17.14 9.97 6.76
N GLY A 696 -15.92 10.26 7.22
CA GLY A 696 -14.71 9.48 6.92
C GLY A 696 -14.44 9.45 5.41
N GLN A 697 -14.54 8.26 4.81
CA GLN A 697 -14.43 8.07 3.36
C GLN A 697 -15.66 8.56 2.57
N GLY A 698 -16.72 8.98 3.25
CA GLY A 698 -17.92 9.56 2.65
C GLY A 698 -19.19 8.75 2.91
N PRO A 699 -20.36 9.33 2.57
CA PRO A 699 -21.65 8.67 2.71
C PRO A 699 -21.72 7.38 1.89
N GLN A 700 -22.51 6.42 2.34
CA GLN A 700 -22.72 5.15 1.65
C GLN A 700 -24.01 5.19 0.84
N ALA A 701 -23.92 4.89 -0.45
CA ALA A 701 -25.08 4.68 -1.31
C ALA A 701 -25.09 3.28 -1.90
N THR A 702 -26.25 2.63 -1.91
CA THR A 702 -26.46 1.31 -2.54
C THR A 702 -27.52 1.41 -3.62
N LEU A 703 -27.26 0.82 -4.79
CA LEU A 703 -28.25 0.70 -5.86
C LEU A 703 -29.25 -0.40 -5.55
N LEU A 704 -30.52 -0.01 -5.43
CA LEU A 704 -31.63 -0.90 -5.13
C LEU A 704 -32.57 -1.02 -6.33
N ARG A 705 -33.13 -2.21 -6.50
CA ARG A 705 -34.27 -2.49 -7.38
C ARG A 705 -35.57 -1.98 -6.77
N ASP A 706 -36.64 -1.95 -7.56
CA ASP A 706 -38.00 -1.62 -7.08
C ASP A 706 -38.51 -2.49 -5.92
N ASP A 707 -38.03 -3.73 -5.83
CA ASP A 707 -38.36 -4.66 -4.73
C ASP A 707 -37.53 -4.43 -3.46
N GLY A 708 -36.64 -3.43 -3.47
CA GLY A 708 -35.74 -3.09 -2.37
C GLY A 708 -34.50 -4.00 -2.27
N ALA A 709 -34.35 -5.00 -3.14
CA ALA A 709 -33.17 -5.84 -3.15
C ALA A 709 -31.97 -5.08 -3.73
N PRO A 710 -30.75 -5.26 -3.17
CA PRO A 710 -29.56 -4.65 -3.73
C PRO A 710 -29.24 -5.28 -5.09
N VAL A 711 -28.77 -4.45 -6.02
CA VAL A 711 -28.11 -4.93 -7.23
C VAL A 711 -26.77 -5.52 -6.83
N LEU A 712 -26.47 -6.76 -7.25
CA LEU A 712 -25.21 -7.42 -6.95
C LEU A 712 -24.25 -7.31 -8.12
N LEU A 713 -22.97 -7.13 -7.81
CA LEU A 713 -21.84 -7.19 -8.73
C LEU A 713 -21.44 -8.65 -9.01
N PRO A 714 -20.57 -8.93 -9.99
CA PRO A 714 -20.06 -10.29 -10.25
C PRO A 714 -19.41 -10.97 -9.04
N SER A 715 -18.82 -10.19 -8.12
CA SER A 715 -18.28 -10.67 -6.84
C SER A 715 -19.34 -11.04 -5.79
N GLY A 716 -20.62 -10.81 -6.09
CA GLY A 716 -21.72 -10.96 -5.15
C GLY A 716 -21.87 -9.80 -4.17
N ARG A 717 -20.96 -8.81 -4.21
CA ARG A 717 -21.07 -7.61 -3.37
C ARG A 717 -22.19 -6.69 -3.86
N PRO A 718 -22.88 -5.96 -2.97
CA PRO A 718 -23.81 -4.92 -3.38
C PRO A 718 -23.13 -3.84 -4.21
N PHE A 719 -23.78 -3.43 -5.30
CA PHE A 719 -23.36 -2.29 -6.09
C PHE A 719 -23.59 -1.01 -5.28
N SER A 720 -22.51 -0.49 -4.73
CA SER A 720 -22.49 0.63 -3.80
C SER A 720 -21.27 1.52 -4.00
N THR A 721 -21.22 2.64 -3.28
CA THR A 721 -20.05 3.55 -3.17
C THR A 721 -18.80 2.90 -2.59
N ALA A 722 -18.86 1.64 -2.17
CA ALA A 722 -17.69 0.85 -1.83
C ALA A 722 -16.95 0.31 -3.07
N HIS A 723 -17.54 0.40 -4.26
CA HIS A 723 -16.98 -0.17 -5.50
C HIS A 723 -16.53 0.92 -6.49
N ALA A 724 -15.52 0.61 -7.31
CA ALA A 724 -14.87 1.54 -8.23
C ALA A 724 -15.83 2.19 -9.26
N LEU A 725 -16.95 1.54 -9.57
CA LEU A 725 -18.01 2.05 -10.46
C LEU A 725 -18.86 3.18 -9.88
N PHE A 726 -18.59 3.56 -8.63
CA PHE A 726 -19.39 4.54 -7.92
C PHE A 726 -18.49 5.52 -7.14
N PRO A 727 -17.57 6.24 -7.84
CA PRO A 727 -16.62 7.13 -7.18
C PRO A 727 -17.32 8.28 -6.46
N VAL A 728 -16.70 8.71 -5.37
CA VAL A 728 -17.21 9.75 -4.46
C VAL A 728 -16.21 10.88 -4.39
N SER A 729 -16.64 12.12 -4.63
CA SER A 729 -15.86 13.33 -4.38
C SER A 729 -16.54 14.23 -3.36
N VAL A 730 -15.76 15.15 -2.81
CA VAL A 730 -16.23 16.09 -1.82
C VAL A 730 -15.72 17.50 -2.11
N ALA A 731 -16.56 18.50 -1.86
CA ALA A 731 -16.19 19.90 -1.90
C ALA A 731 -16.77 20.63 -0.69
N ARG A 732 -15.93 21.41 0.00
CA ARG A 732 -16.39 22.39 0.97
C ARG A 732 -16.87 23.64 0.22
N VAL A 733 -18.08 24.09 0.51
CA VAL A 733 -18.67 25.30 -0.07
C VAL A 733 -19.07 26.27 1.04
N ASP A 734 -18.93 27.56 0.77
CA ASP A 734 -19.44 28.63 1.62
C ASP A 734 -20.47 29.42 0.82
N ASP A 735 -21.75 29.22 1.16
CA ASP A 735 -22.89 29.85 0.48
C ASP A 735 -23.53 30.99 1.30
N GLY A 736 -22.84 31.46 2.35
CA GLY A 736 -23.32 32.52 3.23
C GLY A 736 -24.22 32.05 4.38
N ASP A 737 -24.66 30.79 4.37
CA ASP A 737 -25.38 30.14 5.49
C ASP A 737 -24.44 29.30 6.38
N GLY A 738 -23.12 29.46 6.18
CA GLY A 738 -22.06 28.72 6.86
C GLY A 738 -21.36 27.71 5.95
N PRO A 739 -20.32 27.02 6.45
CA PRO A 739 -19.66 25.96 5.70
C PRO A 739 -20.63 24.80 5.45
N ALA A 740 -20.71 24.33 4.22
CA ALA A 740 -21.43 23.11 3.86
C ALA A 740 -20.51 22.18 3.07
N TRP A 741 -20.73 20.88 3.24
CA TRP A 741 -19.97 19.84 2.55
C TRP A 741 -20.86 19.19 1.49
N ARG A 742 -20.49 19.37 0.22
CA ARG A 742 -21.19 18.78 -0.92
C ARG A 742 -20.48 17.50 -1.34
N TRP A 743 -21.21 16.40 -1.20
CA TRP A 743 -20.78 15.07 -1.62
C TRP A 743 -21.34 14.79 -3.00
N THR A 744 -20.48 14.39 -3.93
CA THR A 744 -20.89 14.01 -5.28
C THR A 744 -20.53 12.55 -5.52
N MET A 745 -21.56 11.75 -5.81
CA MET A 745 -21.41 10.36 -6.20
C MET A 745 -21.64 10.27 -7.70
N THR A 746 -20.66 9.77 -8.45
CA THR A 746 -20.82 9.60 -9.90
C THR A 746 -21.23 8.16 -10.19
N LEU A 747 -22.48 7.95 -10.58
CA LEU A 747 -23.01 6.63 -10.87
C LEU A 747 -22.68 6.23 -12.31
N GLU A 748 -21.96 5.12 -12.48
CA GLU A 748 -21.68 4.50 -13.78
C GLU A 748 -22.33 3.12 -13.87
N LEU A 749 -23.48 3.02 -14.54
CA LEU A 749 -24.23 1.77 -14.63
C LEU A 749 -23.55 0.76 -15.59
N PRO A 750 -23.39 -0.51 -15.18
CA PRO A 750 -22.92 -1.60 -16.04
C PRO A 750 -23.75 -1.74 -17.32
N TRP A 751 -23.09 -2.16 -18.39
CA TRP A 751 -23.72 -2.33 -19.72
C TRP A 751 -24.75 -3.46 -19.74
N ASP A 752 -24.63 -4.42 -18.83
CA ASP A 752 -25.46 -5.61 -18.63
C ASP A 752 -26.49 -5.45 -17.51
N LEU A 753 -26.56 -4.28 -16.86
CA LEU A 753 -27.59 -4.01 -15.85
C LEU A 753 -28.98 -4.08 -16.51
N PRO A 754 -29.90 -4.97 -16.09
CA PRO A 754 -31.20 -5.11 -16.75
C PRO A 754 -31.98 -3.78 -16.83
N ALA A 755 -32.79 -3.63 -17.88
CA ALA A 755 -33.73 -2.51 -17.93
C ALA A 755 -34.78 -2.69 -16.82
N GLY A 756 -35.13 -1.61 -16.14
CA GLY A 756 -36.00 -1.64 -14.98
C GLY A 756 -36.01 -0.31 -14.25
N SER A 757 -36.75 -0.23 -13.14
CA SER A 757 -36.74 0.93 -12.25
C SER A 757 -35.88 0.62 -11.01
N TYR A 758 -35.11 1.63 -10.61
CA TYR A 758 -34.08 1.57 -9.59
C TYR A 758 -34.06 2.88 -8.79
N HIS A 759 -33.48 2.85 -7.60
CA HIS A 759 -33.17 4.04 -6.82
C HIS A 759 -31.89 3.82 -6.00
N LEU A 760 -31.33 4.90 -5.47
CA LEU A 760 -30.23 4.84 -4.52
C LEU A 760 -30.77 5.05 -3.11
N ALA A 761 -30.42 4.14 -2.20
CA ALA A 761 -30.57 4.36 -0.76
C ALA A 761 -29.25 4.91 -0.21
N VAL A 762 -29.28 6.12 0.33
CA VAL A 762 -28.11 6.86 0.83
C VAL A 762 -28.16 6.97 2.34
N THR A 763 -27.02 6.74 2.99
CA THR A 763 -26.82 6.90 4.43
C THR A 763 -25.52 7.65 4.71
N GLY A 764 -25.53 8.51 5.72
CA GLY A 764 -24.35 9.28 6.13
C GLY A 764 -24.49 9.82 7.55
N GLN A 765 -23.54 10.65 7.95
CA GLN A 765 -23.46 11.20 9.30
C GLN A 765 -23.07 12.68 9.29
N VAL A 766 -23.69 13.49 10.14
CA VAL A 766 -23.37 14.90 10.34
C VAL A 766 -23.02 15.20 11.79
N GLN A 767 -22.21 16.22 12.04
CA GLN A 767 -22.05 16.76 13.39
C GLN A 767 -23.02 17.92 13.63
N ARG A 768 -23.60 17.97 14.83
CA ARG A 768 -24.38 19.09 15.33
C ARG A 768 -24.08 19.33 16.80
N ALA A 769 -23.59 20.52 17.14
CA ALA A 769 -23.23 20.91 18.50
C ALA A 769 -22.30 19.86 19.17
N GLY A 770 -21.34 19.34 18.40
CA GLY A 770 -20.40 18.31 18.84
C GLY A 770 -20.95 16.88 18.95
N VAL A 771 -22.18 16.64 18.49
CA VAL A 771 -22.80 15.30 18.48
C VAL A 771 -22.94 14.80 17.05
N VAL A 772 -22.48 13.58 16.79
CA VAL A 772 -22.66 12.90 15.49
C VAL A 772 -24.07 12.34 15.39
N VAL A 773 -24.79 12.68 14.33
CA VAL A 773 -26.18 12.29 14.06
C VAL A 773 -26.27 11.67 12.67
N PRO A 774 -26.88 10.47 12.51
CA PRO A 774 -27.05 9.86 11.19
C PRO A 774 -28.15 10.57 10.37
N TYR A 775 -28.03 10.52 9.05
CA TYR A 775 -29.10 10.84 8.11
C TYR A 775 -29.21 9.75 7.04
N ALA A 776 -30.38 9.68 6.41
CA ALA A 776 -30.64 8.79 5.30
C ALA A 776 -31.69 9.38 4.37
N PHE A 777 -31.60 9.09 3.08
CA PHE A 777 -32.61 9.45 2.09
C PHE A 777 -32.55 8.49 0.89
N ASP A 778 -33.67 8.39 0.19
CA ASP A 778 -33.76 7.69 -1.10
C ASP A 778 -33.80 8.71 -2.23
N THR A 779 -33.12 8.43 -3.34
CA THR A 779 -33.34 9.21 -4.56
C THR A 779 -34.73 8.93 -5.13
N PRO A 780 -35.31 9.84 -5.92
CA PRO A 780 -36.42 9.48 -6.79
C PRO A 780 -36.07 8.25 -7.65
N PRO A 781 -37.02 7.33 -7.90
CA PRO A 781 -36.79 6.23 -8.82
C PRO A 781 -36.44 6.71 -10.22
N PHE A 782 -35.57 5.98 -10.90
CA PHE A 782 -35.19 6.20 -12.29
C PHE A 782 -35.23 4.89 -13.08
N THR A 783 -35.46 4.99 -14.38
CA THR A 783 -35.37 3.83 -15.29
C THR A 783 -33.99 3.70 -15.90
N VAL A 784 -33.59 2.47 -16.23
CA VAL A 784 -32.35 2.20 -16.99
C VAL A 784 -32.70 2.02 -18.46
N ASP A 785 -32.18 2.93 -19.29
CA ASP A 785 -32.33 2.91 -20.74
C ASP A 785 -31.27 2.03 -21.41
N PRO A 786 -31.60 1.40 -22.55
CA PRO A 786 -30.60 0.78 -23.41
C PRO A 786 -29.47 1.74 -23.81
N ALA A 787 -28.25 1.21 -23.87
CA ALA A 787 -27.09 1.90 -24.41
C ALA A 787 -26.91 1.64 -25.91
N PRO A 788 -26.25 2.57 -26.63
CA PRO A 788 -25.81 2.31 -27.99
C PRO A 788 -24.69 1.26 -28.01
N LEU A 789 -24.72 0.39 -29.03
CA LEU A 789 -23.65 -0.52 -29.40
C LEU A 789 -22.88 0.05 -30.58
N ASP A 790 -21.56 -0.12 -30.53
CA ASP A 790 -20.70 0.19 -31.66
C ASP A 790 -20.68 -1.00 -32.61
N VAL A 791 -20.99 -0.71 -33.87
CA VAL A 791 -21.11 -1.73 -34.92
C VAL A 791 -20.28 -1.28 -36.11
N THR A 792 -19.34 -2.12 -36.50
CA THR A 792 -18.65 -1.98 -37.79
C THR A 792 -18.97 -3.19 -38.64
N ALA A 793 -19.05 -3.02 -39.95
CA ALA A 793 -19.36 -4.11 -40.85
C ALA A 793 -18.52 -3.98 -42.12
N VAL A 794 -17.86 -5.07 -42.48
CA VAL A 794 -16.96 -5.17 -43.63
C VAL A 794 -17.36 -6.37 -44.47
N ARG A 795 -17.37 -6.21 -45.79
CA ARG A 795 -17.58 -7.34 -46.71
C ARG A 795 -16.28 -8.13 -46.86
N ASP A 796 -16.36 -9.44 -46.72
CA ASP A 796 -15.28 -10.39 -46.95
C ASP A 796 -15.77 -11.44 -47.97
N GLY A 797 -15.49 -11.20 -49.25
CA GLY A 797 -16.08 -11.98 -50.34
C GLY A 797 -17.59 -11.82 -50.44
N ASP A 798 -18.33 -12.94 -50.38
CA ASP A 798 -19.80 -12.98 -50.38
C ASP A 798 -20.39 -12.82 -48.97
N ASP A 799 -19.54 -12.76 -47.93
CA ASP A 799 -19.96 -12.67 -46.54
C ASP A 799 -19.87 -11.23 -46.02
N LEU A 800 -20.73 -10.89 -45.06
CA LEU A 800 -20.59 -9.70 -44.23
C LEU A 800 -20.05 -10.10 -42.87
N VAL A 801 -18.92 -9.52 -42.48
CA VAL A 801 -18.37 -9.64 -41.13
C VAL A 801 -18.77 -8.39 -40.37
N VAL A 802 -19.64 -8.57 -39.39
CA VAL A 802 -20.11 -7.52 -38.50
C VAL A 802 -19.37 -7.65 -37.18
N ARG A 803 -18.61 -6.63 -36.79
CA ARG A 803 -18.01 -6.53 -35.45
C ARG A 803 -18.93 -5.70 -34.58
N VAL A 804 -19.26 -6.24 -33.42
CA VAL A 804 -20.14 -5.62 -32.43
C VAL A 804 -19.38 -5.45 -31.14
N GLY A 805 -19.56 -4.31 -30.48
CA GLY A 805 -19.02 -4.13 -29.16
C GLY A 805 -19.50 -2.88 -28.48
N LEU A 806 -18.85 -2.57 -27.38
CA LEU A 806 -19.08 -1.38 -26.58
C LEU A 806 -18.04 -0.31 -26.93
N ALA A 807 -18.52 0.85 -27.37
CA ALA A 807 -17.68 2.01 -27.66
C ALA A 807 -16.78 2.34 -26.46
N THR A 808 -15.49 2.50 -26.68
CA THR A 808 -14.55 2.89 -25.61
C THR A 808 -14.19 4.37 -25.67
N ASP A 809 -15.00 5.17 -26.36
CA ASP A 809 -14.79 6.62 -26.44
C ASP A 809 -14.61 7.20 -25.05
N GLU A 810 -13.49 7.92 -24.88
CA GLU A 810 -13.12 8.70 -23.69
C GLU A 810 -14.16 9.81 -23.47
N PRO A 811 -15.04 9.73 -22.45
CA PRO A 811 -15.70 10.92 -21.95
C PRO A 811 -14.65 11.76 -21.22
N THR A 812 -14.55 13.02 -21.64
CA THR A 812 -13.86 14.08 -20.93
C THR A 812 -14.64 14.47 -19.67
N LEU A 813 -14.67 13.63 -18.63
CA LEU A 813 -14.87 14.19 -17.29
C LEU A 813 -13.59 14.95 -16.95
N ASN A 814 -13.52 16.21 -17.38
CA ASN A 814 -12.43 17.13 -17.05
C ASN A 814 -12.38 17.49 -15.56
N ASP A 815 -13.22 16.87 -14.72
CA ASP A 815 -13.17 17.04 -13.27
C ASP A 815 -11.97 16.30 -12.71
N ARG A 816 -10.88 17.06 -12.56
CA ARG A 816 -9.77 16.74 -11.66
C ARG A 816 -9.15 15.34 -11.87
N GLY A 817 -9.01 14.92 -13.14
CA GLY A 817 -8.22 13.73 -13.51
C GLY A 817 -8.98 12.40 -13.58
N LEU A 818 -10.30 12.38 -13.41
CA LEU A 818 -11.11 11.17 -13.62
C LEU A 818 -11.44 10.96 -15.12
N GLN A 819 -10.71 10.07 -15.79
CA GLN A 819 -11.06 9.66 -17.16
C GLN A 819 -12.31 8.76 -17.13
N GLY A 820 -13.37 9.15 -17.86
CA GLY A 820 -14.67 8.48 -17.79
C GLY A 820 -14.74 7.16 -18.58
N ARG A 821 -15.74 6.32 -18.29
CA ARG A 821 -16.07 5.02 -18.95
C ARG A 821 -15.05 3.89 -18.87
N LEU A 822 -13.79 4.16 -18.57
CA LEU A 822 -12.72 3.15 -18.57
C LEU A 822 -13.02 1.97 -17.62
N ARG A 823 -13.74 2.20 -16.51
CA ARG A 823 -14.10 1.17 -15.53
C ARG A 823 -15.12 0.13 -16.00
N LEU A 824 -15.82 0.42 -17.09
CA LEU A 824 -16.90 -0.41 -17.63
C LEU A 824 -16.51 -1.15 -18.92
N ILE A 825 -15.22 -1.14 -19.24
CA ILE A 825 -14.65 -1.85 -20.39
C ILE A 825 -14.36 -3.28 -19.95
N ASP A 826 -14.48 -4.22 -20.88
CA ASP A 826 -13.99 -5.58 -20.66
C ASP A 826 -12.49 -5.52 -20.31
N PRO A 827 -12.07 -6.06 -19.15
CA PRO A 827 -10.70 -5.95 -18.66
C PRO A 827 -9.63 -6.52 -19.62
N ARG A 828 -10.03 -7.26 -20.66
CA ARG A 828 -9.14 -7.85 -21.65
C ARG A 828 -8.84 -6.93 -22.84
N VAL A 829 -9.58 -5.84 -23.03
CA VAL A 829 -9.49 -5.00 -24.25
C VAL A 829 -8.84 -3.67 -23.96
N MET A 830 -7.71 -3.37 -24.61
CA MET A 830 -7.01 -2.09 -24.42
C MET A 830 -7.92 -0.86 -24.52
N SER A 831 -7.55 0.20 -23.80
CA SER A 831 -8.34 1.44 -23.76
C SER A 831 -8.39 2.07 -25.16
N GLY A 832 -9.56 2.56 -25.56
CA GLY A 832 -9.77 3.10 -26.91
C GLY A 832 -10.03 2.04 -28.00
N ARG A 833 -10.16 0.75 -27.66
CA ARG A 833 -10.56 -0.31 -28.61
C ARG A 833 -11.95 -0.87 -28.31
N LEU A 834 -12.68 -1.26 -29.35
CA LEU A 834 -14.03 -1.80 -29.24
C LEU A 834 -14.10 -3.08 -28.39
N ALA A 835 -14.71 -2.99 -27.19
CA ALA A 835 -14.80 -4.10 -26.25
C ALA A 835 -15.89 -5.11 -26.65
N PRO A 836 -15.65 -6.43 -26.53
CA PRO A 836 -16.60 -7.46 -26.95
C PRO A 836 -17.83 -7.46 -26.06
N LEU A 837 -18.93 -7.92 -26.64
CA LEU A 837 -20.07 -8.42 -25.88
C LEU A 837 -19.85 -9.91 -25.58
N PRO A 838 -20.09 -10.38 -24.34
CA PRO A 838 -20.06 -11.80 -24.06
C PRO A 838 -21.08 -12.53 -24.93
N SER A 839 -20.77 -13.75 -25.32
CA SER A 839 -21.61 -14.58 -26.19
C SER A 839 -23.04 -14.78 -25.68
N SER A 840 -23.28 -14.67 -24.37
CA SER A 840 -24.61 -14.68 -23.75
C SER A 840 -25.46 -13.45 -24.10
N ALA A 841 -24.84 -12.33 -24.48
CA ALA A 841 -25.53 -11.08 -24.80
C ALA A 841 -26.17 -11.09 -26.19
N LEU A 842 -25.70 -11.91 -27.13
CA LEU A 842 -26.25 -12.01 -28.48
C LEU A 842 -26.76 -13.44 -28.73
N PRO A 843 -28.01 -13.77 -28.35
CA PRO A 843 -28.53 -15.11 -28.53
C PRO A 843 -28.55 -15.52 -30.01
N SER A 844 -28.08 -16.72 -30.31
CA SER A 844 -27.93 -17.27 -31.66
C SER A 844 -29.26 -17.63 -32.37
N SER A 845 -30.41 -17.12 -31.91
CA SER A 845 -31.73 -17.59 -32.34
C SER A 845 -32.50 -16.57 -33.20
N ALA A 846 -33.27 -17.10 -34.16
CA ALA A 846 -34.10 -16.38 -35.13
C ALA A 846 -35.36 -15.67 -34.54
N LEU A 847 -35.23 -15.00 -33.39
CA LEU A 847 -36.31 -14.24 -32.77
C LEU A 847 -36.19 -12.73 -33.08
N PRO A 848 -37.30 -12.02 -33.34
CA PRO A 848 -37.28 -10.68 -33.91
C PRO A 848 -36.90 -9.54 -32.94
N ALA A 849 -36.62 -9.82 -31.66
CA ALA A 849 -36.38 -8.79 -30.63
C ALA A 849 -34.90 -8.59 -30.24
N SER A 850 -34.04 -9.59 -30.44
CA SER A 850 -32.61 -9.55 -30.11
C SER A 850 -31.83 -10.38 -31.14
N GLY A 851 -30.72 -9.85 -31.66
CA GLY A 851 -29.90 -10.47 -32.69
C GLY A 851 -29.37 -9.46 -33.71
N VAL A 852 -28.68 -9.97 -34.73
CA VAL A 852 -28.15 -9.17 -35.85
C VAL A 852 -29.14 -9.26 -37.01
N ARG A 853 -29.70 -8.12 -37.41
CA ARG A 853 -30.60 -7.99 -38.55
C ARG A 853 -29.90 -7.26 -39.69
N VAL A 854 -29.72 -7.94 -40.82
CA VAL A 854 -29.24 -7.31 -42.06
C VAL A 854 -30.41 -7.10 -43.02
N THR A 855 -30.56 -5.88 -43.53
CA THR A 855 -31.57 -5.50 -44.53
C THR A 855 -30.90 -4.84 -45.73
N GLY A 856 -31.36 -5.14 -46.95
CA GLY A 856 -30.80 -4.57 -48.18
C GLY A 856 -31.54 -5.03 -49.44
N ASP A 857 -31.03 -4.67 -50.62
CA ASP A 857 -31.65 -4.97 -51.92
C ASP A 857 -31.83 -6.49 -52.13
N GLY A 858 -33.02 -7.00 -51.80
CA GLY A 858 -33.37 -8.42 -51.93
C GLY A 858 -33.04 -9.32 -50.72
N ILE A 859 -32.58 -8.76 -49.60
CA ILE A 859 -32.27 -9.49 -48.36
C ILE A 859 -33.14 -8.97 -47.22
N ASP A 860 -33.97 -9.84 -46.66
CA ASP A 860 -34.72 -9.56 -45.42
C ASP A 860 -34.47 -10.71 -44.43
N ALA A 861 -33.67 -10.40 -43.39
CA ALA A 861 -33.34 -11.22 -42.24
C ALA A 861 -32.55 -12.52 -42.52
N VAL A 862 -31.22 -12.43 -42.35
CA VAL A 862 -30.32 -13.60 -42.26
C VAL A 862 -29.87 -13.75 -40.80
N ALA A 863 -29.99 -14.96 -40.25
CA ALA A 863 -29.41 -15.28 -38.96
C ALA A 863 -27.88 -15.29 -39.07
N ALA A 864 -27.20 -14.44 -38.30
CA ALA A 864 -25.75 -14.42 -38.22
C ALA A 864 -25.25 -15.49 -37.26
N THR A 865 -24.14 -16.14 -37.59
CA THR A 865 -23.40 -16.92 -36.58
C THR A 865 -22.58 -15.93 -35.76
N VAL A 866 -22.89 -15.83 -34.47
CA VAL A 866 -22.11 -15.03 -33.52
C VAL A 866 -20.98 -15.89 -32.98
N VAL A 867 -19.76 -15.39 -33.09
CA VAL A 867 -18.54 -16.01 -32.57
C VAL A 867 -17.73 -14.96 -31.83
N GLU A 868 -17.15 -15.36 -30.70
CA GLU A 868 -16.04 -14.61 -30.10
C GLU A 868 -14.76 -15.04 -30.82
N GLU A 869 -14.09 -14.09 -31.46
CA GLU A 869 -12.80 -14.28 -32.14
C GLU A 869 -11.79 -13.26 -31.60
N VAL A 870 -10.49 -13.50 -31.81
CA VAL A 870 -9.45 -12.52 -31.51
C VAL A 870 -9.14 -11.72 -32.78
N VAL A 871 -9.33 -10.40 -32.73
CA VAL A 871 -9.05 -9.48 -33.85
C VAL A 871 -8.04 -8.44 -33.38
N ASP A 872 -6.90 -8.36 -34.05
CA ASP A 872 -5.78 -7.46 -33.69
C ASP A 872 -5.24 -7.65 -32.26
N GLY A 873 -5.37 -8.87 -31.73
CA GLY A 873 -4.92 -9.25 -30.39
C GLY A 873 -5.97 -9.07 -29.29
N ASP A 874 -7.12 -8.46 -29.57
CA ASP A 874 -8.20 -8.32 -28.59
C ASP A 874 -9.36 -9.28 -28.86
N PRO A 875 -10.07 -9.73 -27.81
CA PRO A 875 -11.35 -10.38 -28.02
C PRO A 875 -12.34 -9.44 -28.71
N ALA A 876 -13.08 -9.98 -29.68
CA ALA A 876 -14.08 -9.27 -30.45
C ALA A 876 -15.30 -10.17 -30.68
N THR A 877 -16.48 -9.56 -30.66
CA THR A 877 -17.73 -10.26 -30.99
C THR A 877 -18.02 -10.05 -32.46
N LEU A 878 -17.94 -11.13 -33.23
CA LEU A 878 -18.18 -11.12 -34.67
C LEU A 878 -19.49 -11.84 -34.99
N ALA A 879 -20.25 -11.25 -35.90
CA ALA A 879 -21.41 -11.86 -36.52
C ALA A 879 -21.13 -12.01 -38.02
N ARG A 880 -21.05 -13.25 -38.50
CA ARG A 880 -20.84 -13.56 -39.91
C ARG A 880 -22.18 -13.80 -40.60
N VAL A 881 -22.44 -13.06 -41.67
CA VAL A 881 -23.68 -13.13 -42.44
C VAL A 881 -23.35 -13.54 -43.88
N PRO A 882 -23.61 -14.78 -44.29
CA PRO A 882 -23.22 -15.25 -45.61
C PRO A 882 -24.18 -14.78 -46.71
N GLY A 883 -23.64 -14.61 -47.92
CA GLY A 883 -24.41 -14.39 -49.15
C GLY A 883 -25.08 -13.02 -49.29
N VAL A 884 -24.43 -11.94 -48.83
CA VAL A 884 -25.04 -10.61 -48.74
C VAL A 884 -25.05 -9.77 -50.05
N GLY A 885 -24.64 -10.35 -51.17
CA GLY A 885 -24.60 -9.68 -52.48
C GLY A 885 -23.72 -8.42 -52.51
N SER A 886 -23.87 -7.57 -53.54
CA SER A 886 -23.10 -6.32 -53.70
C SER A 886 -23.89 -5.03 -53.42
N GLY A 887 -25.21 -5.14 -53.21
CA GLY A 887 -26.10 -4.00 -52.95
C GLY A 887 -25.88 -3.37 -51.57
N ALA A 888 -26.35 -2.15 -51.35
CA ALA A 888 -26.24 -1.48 -50.05
C ALA A 888 -26.98 -2.27 -48.95
N LEU A 889 -26.41 -2.30 -47.74
CA LEU A 889 -26.97 -3.00 -46.59
C LEU A 889 -27.10 -2.06 -45.40
N VAL A 890 -28.03 -2.38 -44.52
CA VAL A 890 -28.15 -1.82 -43.17
C VAL A 890 -28.10 -2.97 -42.20
N VAL A 891 -27.24 -2.86 -41.19
CA VAL A 891 -27.16 -3.81 -40.08
C VAL A 891 -27.73 -3.13 -38.84
N ASP A 892 -28.77 -3.72 -38.26
CA ASP A 892 -29.35 -3.33 -36.97
C ASP A 892 -29.08 -4.45 -35.95
N ILE A 893 -28.69 -4.10 -34.73
CA ILE A 893 -28.34 -5.07 -33.67
C ILE A 893 -29.08 -4.71 -32.41
N VAL A 894 -29.63 -5.71 -31.73
CA VAL A 894 -30.19 -5.59 -30.38
C VAL A 894 -29.66 -6.73 -29.51
N ASP A 895 -29.06 -6.42 -28.36
CA ASP A 895 -28.57 -7.44 -27.43
C ASP A 895 -29.66 -7.90 -26.42
N ALA A 896 -29.31 -8.87 -25.57
CA ALA A 896 -30.18 -9.44 -24.55
C ALA A 896 -30.65 -8.43 -23.49
N PHE A 897 -29.97 -7.29 -23.38
CA PHE A 897 -30.27 -6.20 -22.45
C PHE A 897 -30.98 -5.02 -23.13
N GLY A 898 -31.31 -5.18 -24.41
CA GLY A 898 -31.98 -4.20 -25.25
C GLY A 898 -31.06 -3.14 -25.86
N ASN A 899 -29.75 -3.20 -25.63
CA ASN A 899 -28.78 -2.26 -26.21
C ASN A 899 -28.81 -2.37 -27.73
N THR A 900 -28.69 -1.24 -28.44
CA THR A 900 -28.92 -1.19 -29.89
C THR A 900 -27.76 -0.59 -30.67
N GLY A 901 -27.40 -1.17 -31.82
CA GLY A 901 -26.40 -0.62 -32.73
C GLY A 901 -26.87 -0.64 -34.17
N ARG A 902 -26.40 0.30 -35.00
CA ARG A 902 -26.75 0.39 -36.42
C ARG A 902 -25.57 0.82 -37.27
N VAL A 903 -25.34 0.17 -38.40
CA VAL A 903 -24.34 0.59 -39.40
C VAL A 903 -24.87 0.41 -40.82
N GLU A 904 -24.60 1.40 -41.68
CA GLU A 904 -24.89 1.32 -43.11
C GLU A 904 -23.63 0.87 -43.86
N VAL A 905 -23.76 -0.17 -44.67
CA VAL A 905 -22.68 -0.73 -45.49
C VAL A 905 -22.96 -0.33 -46.94
N PRO A 906 -22.13 0.52 -47.55
CA PRO A 906 -22.35 0.96 -48.92
C PRO A 906 -22.31 -0.23 -49.91
N ALA A 907 -22.93 -0.02 -51.08
CA ALA A 907 -22.82 -0.95 -52.19
C ALA A 907 -21.37 -1.00 -52.70
N VAL A 908 -20.94 -2.18 -53.18
CA VAL A 908 -19.63 -2.31 -53.82
C VAL A 908 -19.73 -1.76 -55.24
N THR A 909 -19.12 -0.61 -55.50
CA THR A 909 -18.87 -0.15 -56.86
C THR A 909 -17.72 -0.97 -57.44
N GLN A 910 -18.00 -1.76 -58.48
CA GLN A 910 -17.00 -2.51 -59.24
C GLN A 910 -15.97 -1.61 -59.91
#